data_AF-A0A084G462-F1
#
_entry.id   AF-A0A084G462-F1
#
_cell.length_a   1.000
_cell.length_b   1.000
_cell.length_c   1.000
_cell.angle_alpha   90.00
_cell.angle_beta   90.00
_cell.angle_gamma   90.00
#
_symmetry.space_group_name_H-M   'P 1'
#
loop_
_entity.id
_entity.type
_entity.pdbx_description
1 polymer ?
#
loop_
_entity_poly.entity_id
_entity_poly.type
_entity_poly.pdbx_seq_one_letter_code
_entity_poly.pdbx_strand_id
1 'polypeptide(L)'
;MASLDYTTTTLSIEAKPYAYTFRPSCTALLLIDMQHDFLHPVGFGESCGADLKMVQACIEPARKLLGACRASGLTIFHTREGHRQDMSDCPSSKITQQAEAFGMERKPRIGEKGPMRKTPIKGEYGHDFVDELQPVPGEIVIDKPGKGAFWDTELMHKFKAHGITHLLVAGITTKGSVSTTFREASDRGFHCCVITEATAGYDSSFTAASLDILCSTNGGFGFVAHLQPILSELSHIPRPLPSYTETSQETSPEWDGKLDIVSLQTAYQAGFSPLTVVEDIFTRIEAYENVNPGSWIYRVPKSVVLEATRDLLNRFPDRSKRPPLFCVPFSIKDSIDVAGIPTTTACPPLSHIPSVNAPLHIALIEQGGLFIGKSNLDQLATGLTGQRSPYGAPSSAINSSYVPGGSSSGSSVLASTVRDARTVWRILETFDPRDPYTKPEELRKCPHVVHSTGQTETTFRFGIPPHDVLGICSEPYRRLFAETVTQLQNIGGRLQHINWKPFDKAGRLLYDGTFVLERVASIPDLPGSGGIDGPTWFEKHKADLHPVISELFTAVINRKVTAVDVFRDLQAQRRYTALVHNEVFSQGASGVDVVVLPTAPTHWTVDEVKEDPIVKNSALGVFTHCANVLDLCAISCPAGEFAAKELGGQGVLPFGVMFMGRRGGDSEVLDLATRFEDSFKEDVDASRG
;
A
#
# COMPACT_ATOMS: atom_id res chain seq x y z
N MET A 1 -12.46 24.63 31.26
CA MET A 1 -11.36 25.34 30.56
C MET A 1 -11.29 24.74 29.17
N ALA A 2 -11.33 25.58 28.13
CA ALA A 2 -11.44 25.14 26.74
C ALA A 2 -10.29 24.20 26.36
N SER A 3 -10.60 23.00 25.87
CA SER A 3 -9.62 22.12 25.24
C SER A 3 -9.19 22.76 23.92
N LEU A 4 -7.96 23.26 23.83
CA LEU A 4 -7.39 23.67 22.55
C LEU A 4 -7.28 22.43 21.66
N ASP A 5 -7.94 22.48 20.51
CA ASP A 5 -7.82 21.49 19.45
C ASP A 5 -6.46 21.66 18.76
N TYR A 6 -5.49 20.80 19.10
CA TYR A 6 -4.11 20.86 18.62
C TYR A 6 -3.98 20.68 17.10
N THR A 7 -5.03 20.24 16.41
CA THR A 7 -5.01 19.97 14.96
C THR A 7 -5.07 21.24 14.09
N THR A 8 -5.40 22.40 14.67
CA THR A 8 -5.60 23.67 13.95
C THR A 8 -4.60 24.78 14.31
N THR A 9 -3.72 24.58 15.29
CA THR A 9 -2.80 25.62 15.76
C THR A 9 -1.72 25.89 14.71
N THR A 10 -1.68 27.13 14.23
CA THR A 10 -0.71 27.62 13.25
C THR A 10 0.31 28.49 13.96
N LEU A 11 1.59 28.21 13.78
CA LEU A 11 2.70 29.00 14.30
C LEU A 11 3.25 29.91 13.20
N SER A 12 3.78 31.06 13.60
CA SER A 12 4.43 31.99 12.69
C SER A 12 5.69 32.55 13.33
N ILE A 13 6.83 32.38 12.66
CA ILE A 13 8.13 32.85 13.13
C ILE A 13 8.65 33.99 12.26
N GLU A 14 9.47 34.86 12.84
CA GLU A 14 10.24 35.83 12.07
C GLU A 14 11.21 35.11 11.13
N ALA A 15 11.13 35.42 9.83
CA ALA A 15 11.96 34.86 8.79
C ALA A 15 12.15 35.87 7.65
N LYS A 16 13.13 35.62 6.79
CA LYS A 16 13.30 36.30 5.50
C LYS A 16 12.69 35.45 4.39
N PRO A 17 12.04 36.09 3.38
CA PRO A 17 11.86 37.54 3.24
C PRO A 17 10.73 38.13 4.09
N TYR A 18 9.84 37.30 4.61
CA TYR A 18 8.78 37.64 5.56
C TYR A 18 8.52 36.42 6.47
N ALA A 19 7.62 36.58 7.44
CA ALA A 19 7.34 35.55 8.44
C ALA A 19 7.00 34.18 7.82
N TYR A 20 7.59 33.12 8.38
CA TYR A 20 7.33 31.75 7.97
C TYR A 20 6.23 31.17 8.85
N THR A 21 5.11 30.82 8.23
CA THR A 21 3.91 30.32 8.92
C THR A 21 3.74 28.83 8.61
N PHE A 22 3.56 28.00 9.64
CA PHE A 22 3.46 26.55 9.50
C PHE A 22 2.60 25.92 10.58
N ARG A 23 2.12 24.69 10.34
CA ARG A 23 1.41 23.89 11.35
C ARG A 23 2.32 22.75 11.82
N PRO A 24 2.56 22.59 13.14
CA PRO A 24 3.43 21.52 13.67
C PRO A 24 3.06 20.12 13.17
N SER A 25 1.77 19.81 13.06
CA SER A 25 1.24 18.50 12.64
C SER A 25 1.59 18.09 11.21
N CYS A 26 1.92 19.04 10.33
CA CYS A 26 2.35 18.77 8.95
C CYS A 26 3.74 19.35 8.64
N THR A 27 4.53 19.62 9.68
CA THR A 27 5.89 20.16 9.58
C THR A 27 6.90 19.13 10.07
N ALA A 28 7.97 18.92 9.29
CA ALA A 28 9.09 18.10 9.70
C ALA A 28 10.37 18.92 9.91
N LEU A 29 11.21 18.48 10.86
CA LEU A 29 12.62 18.86 10.87
C LEU A 29 13.39 17.90 9.95
N LEU A 30 14.15 18.45 9.00
CA LEU A 30 15.07 17.72 8.15
C LEU A 30 16.52 18.10 8.50
N LEU A 31 17.22 17.21 9.20
CA LEU A 31 18.63 17.33 9.55
C LEU A 31 19.50 16.64 8.50
N ILE A 32 20.33 17.42 7.82
CA ILE A 32 21.07 16.97 6.65
C ILE A 32 22.52 16.67 7.01
N ASP A 33 22.89 15.40 6.87
CA ASP A 33 24.26 14.88 6.78
C ASP A 33 25.15 15.16 8.00
N MET A 34 24.59 15.11 9.23
CA MET A 34 25.33 15.34 10.48
C MET A 34 26.25 14.16 10.86
N GLN A 35 27.10 13.71 9.93
CA GLN A 35 27.91 12.50 10.02
C GLN A 35 29.34 12.77 10.48
N HIS A 36 29.98 11.77 11.09
CA HIS A 36 31.39 11.83 11.47
C HIS A 36 32.31 12.12 10.27
N ASP A 37 32.01 11.61 9.08
CA ASP A 37 32.79 11.87 7.85
C ASP A 37 32.91 13.36 7.53
N PHE A 38 31.97 14.18 7.96
CA PHE A 38 31.98 15.62 7.67
C PHE A 38 32.28 16.49 8.89
N LEU A 39 32.14 15.95 10.10
CA LEU A 39 32.25 16.73 11.35
C LEU A 39 33.42 16.30 12.25
N HIS A 40 34.10 15.20 11.94
CA HIS A 40 35.20 14.68 12.77
C HIS A 40 36.60 15.12 12.26
N PRO A 41 37.57 15.40 13.14
CA PRO A 41 38.94 15.85 12.77
C PRO A 41 39.75 14.91 11.87
N VAL A 42 39.34 13.66 11.73
CA VAL A 42 39.98 12.70 10.81
C VAL A 42 39.04 12.24 9.68
N GLY A 43 37.95 12.98 9.47
CA GLY A 43 36.95 12.70 8.44
C GLY A 43 37.23 13.31 7.07
N PHE A 44 36.38 12.94 6.12
CA PHE A 44 36.39 13.45 4.74
C PHE A 44 36.42 14.98 4.68
N GLY A 45 35.64 15.66 5.51
CA GLY A 45 35.54 17.11 5.59
C GLY A 45 36.90 17.79 5.75
N GLU A 46 37.63 17.41 6.80
CA GLU A 46 38.98 17.91 7.09
C GLU A 46 39.97 17.54 5.97
N SER A 47 39.89 16.31 5.43
CA SER A 47 40.77 15.84 4.37
C SER A 47 40.67 16.67 3.08
N CYS A 48 39.60 17.44 2.92
CA CYS A 48 39.40 18.36 1.82
C CYS A 48 39.96 19.78 2.08
N GLY A 49 40.64 20.03 3.20
CA GLY A 49 41.26 21.31 3.57
C GLY A 49 40.26 22.33 4.08
N ALA A 50 39.25 21.86 4.80
CA ALA A 50 38.05 22.60 5.13
C ALA A 50 38.08 23.08 6.60
N ASP A 51 37.57 24.26 6.92
CA ASP A 51 37.55 24.75 8.32
C ASP A 51 36.51 23.99 9.15
N LEU A 52 36.98 22.98 9.87
CA LEU A 52 36.13 22.11 10.68
C LEU A 52 35.44 22.84 11.83
N LYS A 53 36.07 23.88 12.39
CA LYS A 53 35.48 24.65 13.51
C LYS A 53 34.19 25.32 13.07
N MET A 54 34.11 25.75 11.82
CA MET A 54 32.91 26.39 11.27
C MET A 54 31.73 25.42 11.18
N VAL A 55 31.96 24.20 10.68
CA VAL A 55 30.88 23.21 10.58
C VAL A 55 30.51 22.62 11.93
N GLN A 56 31.47 22.45 12.86
CA GLN A 56 31.18 22.01 14.23
C GLN A 56 30.38 23.03 15.04
N ALA A 57 30.51 24.33 14.75
CA ALA A 57 29.76 25.38 15.45
C ALA A 57 28.24 25.24 15.31
N CYS A 58 27.73 24.55 14.29
CA CYS A 58 26.29 24.32 14.12
C CYS A 58 25.73 23.14 14.93
N ILE A 59 26.58 22.27 15.52
CA ILE A 59 26.14 21.07 16.25
C ILE A 59 25.25 21.44 17.44
N GLU A 60 25.71 22.36 18.30
CA GLU A 60 24.95 22.75 19.50
C GLU A 60 23.62 23.48 19.16
N PRO A 61 23.59 24.45 18.22
CA PRO A 61 22.33 24.99 17.69
C PRO A 61 21.40 23.92 17.10
N ALA A 62 21.93 22.98 16.29
CA ALA A 62 21.15 21.87 15.73
C ALA A 62 20.59 20.96 16.82
N ARG A 63 21.35 20.71 17.89
CA ARG A 63 20.91 19.91 19.05
C ARG A 63 19.77 20.59 19.80
N LYS A 64 19.83 21.92 19.97
CA LYS A 64 18.73 22.71 20.56
C LYS A 64 17.48 22.67 19.69
N LEU A 65 17.63 22.86 18.37
CA LEU A 65 16.52 22.76 17.42
C LEU A 65 15.88 21.38 17.45
N LEU A 66 16.68 20.32 17.34
CA LEU A 66 16.25 18.93 17.41
C LEU A 66 15.51 18.64 18.73
N GLY A 67 16.06 19.08 19.86
CA GLY A 67 15.42 18.93 21.18
C GLY A 67 14.07 19.63 21.28
N ALA A 68 13.95 20.84 20.72
CA ALA A 68 12.68 21.56 20.70
C ALA A 68 11.65 20.88 19.77
N CYS A 69 12.04 20.50 18.55
CA CYS A 69 11.17 19.79 17.62
C CYS A 69 10.67 18.46 18.19
N ARG A 70 11.54 17.69 18.85
CA ARG A 70 11.18 16.46 19.60
C ARG A 70 10.17 16.77 20.72
N ALA A 71 10.45 17.78 21.54
CA ALA A 71 9.58 18.16 22.67
C ALA A 71 8.18 18.63 22.22
N SER A 72 8.09 19.20 21.02
CA SER A 72 6.86 19.68 20.41
C SER A 72 6.19 18.67 19.46
N GLY A 73 6.72 17.45 19.34
CA GLY A 73 6.12 16.35 18.56
C GLY A 73 6.22 16.50 17.04
N LEU A 74 7.15 17.31 16.52
CA LEU A 74 7.38 17.39 15.08
C LEU A 74 8.00 16.08 14.57
N THR A 75 7.66 15.71 13.33
CA THR A 75 8.29 14.55 12.68
C THR A 75 9.75 14.88 12.35
N ILE A 76 10.68 14.00 12.70
CA ILE A 76 12.12 14.22 12.51
C ILE A 76 12.65 13.30 11.42
N PHE A 77 13.32 13.91 10.43
CA PHE A 77 14.05 13.24 9.38
C PHE A 77 15.53 13.59 9.48
N HIS A 78 16.36 12.57 9.34
CA HIS A 78 17.80 12.69 9.23
C HIS A 78 18.24 12.16 7.87
N THR A 79 19.21 12.81 7.23
CA THR A 79 19.86 12.27 6.04
C THR A 79 21.32 11.99 6.31
N ARG A 80 21.85 11.01 5.59
CA ARG A 80 23.28 10.67 5.56
C ARG A 80 23.71 10.44 4.13
N GLU A 81 24.76 11.11 3.68
CA GLU A 81 25.39 10.79 2.40
C GLU A 81 26.23 9.53 2.55
N GLY A 82 25.95 8.52 1.73
CA GLY A 82 26.69 7.27 1.75
C GLY A 82 26.40 6.36 0.56
N HIS A 83 27.39 5.53 0.23
CA HIS A 83 27.35 4.58 -0.88
C HIS A 83 27.36 3.12 -0.40
N ARG A 84 26.77 2.22 -1.18
CA ARG A 84 26.86 0.77 -0.97
C ARG A 84 28.31 0.32 -0.97
N GLN A 85 28.59 -0.80 -0.28
CA GLN A 85 29.95 -1.34 -0.19
C GLN A 85 30.58 -1.68 -1.55
N ASP A 86 29.74 -2.03 -2.52
CA ASP A 86 30.12 -2.36 -3.90
C ASP A 86 30.16 -1.15 -4.84
N MET A 87 29.87 0.06 -4.32
CA MET A 87 29.85 1.32 -5.08
C MET A 87 28.83 1.38 -6.22
N SER A 88 27.89 0.43 -6.30
CA SER A 88 26.90 0.33 -7.39
C SER A 88 25.96 1.54 -7.46
N ASP A 89 25.75 2.24 -6.35
CA ASP A 89 24.93 3.45 -6.23
C ASP A 89 25.76 4.75 -6.36
N CYS A 90 27.07 4.67 -6.60
CA CYS A 90 27.93 5.85 -6.78
C CYS A 90 27.94 6.28 -8.26
N PRO A 91 27.48 7.50 -8.59
CA PRO A 91 27.53 8.01 -9.97
C PRO A 91 28.96 8.01 -10.52
N SER A 92 29.14 7.52 -11.75
CA SER A 92 30.44 7.44 -12.41
C SER A 92 31.14 8.81 -12.49
N SER A 93 30.39 9.89 -12.64
CA SER A 93 30.92 11.25 -12.65
C SER A 93 31.61 11.64 -11.33
N LYS A 94 31.11 11.19 -10.17
CA LYS A 94 31.75 11.42 -8.87
C LYS A 94 33.09 10.69 -8.79
N ILE A 95 33.17 9.49 -9.35
CA ILE A 95 34.39 8.66 -9.37
C ILE A 95 35.43 9.27 -10.32
N THR A 96 35.02 9.61 -11.54
CA THR A 96 35.92 10.12 -12.58
C THR A 96 36.46 11.51 -12.26
N GLN A 97 35.62 12.44 -11.75
CA GLN A 97 36.08 13.79 -11.37
C GLN A 97 37.13 13.78 -10.26
N GLN A 98 37.04 12.83 -9.32
CA GLN A 98 38.07 12.65 -8.29
C GLN A 98 39.36 12.03 -8.83
N ALA A 99 39.26 11.20 -9.88
CA ALA A 99 40.41 10.66 -10.57
C ALA A 99 41.12 11.71 -11.44
N GLU A 100 40.36 12.65 -12.02
CA GLU A 100 40.85 13.70 -12.94
C GLU A 100 41.36 14.97 -12.25
N ALA A 101 41.07 15.16 -10.95
CA ALA A 101 41.63 16.24 -10.13
C ALA A 101 43.14 16.02 -9.83
N PHE A 102 43.95 15.86 -10.88
CA PHE A 102 45.40 15.76 -10.84
C PHE A 102 46.02 17.11 -10.51
N GLY A 103 46.74 17.21 -9.39
CA GLY A 103 47.65 18.32 -9.10
C GLY A 103 47.56 18.95 -7.71
N MET A 104 46.57 18.58 -6.89
CA MET A 104 46.53 18.95 -5.47
C MET A 104 46.84 17.72 -4.60
N GLU A 105 47.49 17.92 -3.46
CA GLU A 105 47.91 16.87 -2.50
C GLU A 105 46.88 15.73 -2.41
N ARG A 106 47.38 14.48 -2.38
CA ARG A 106 46.57 13.26 -2.56
C ARG A 106 45.48 13.12 -1.48
N LYS A 107 44.29 13.67 -1.74
CA LYS A 107 43.09 13.54 -0.89
C LYS A 107 42.48 12.15 -1.04
N PRO A 108 41.95 11.54 0.05
CA PRO A 108 41.29 10.24 -0.02
C PRO A 108 40.06 10.27 -0.92
N ARG A 109 39.91 9.30 -1.82
CA ARG A 109 38.78 9.21 -2.76
C ARG A 109 37.60 8.47 -2.13
N ILE A 110 36.41 8.65 -2.69
CA ILE A 110 35.22 7.90 -2.27
C ILE A 110 35.50 6.39 -2.39
N GLY A 111 35.24 5.66 -1.31
CA GLY A 111 35.43 4.20 -1.23
C GLY A 111 36.87 3.74 -1.01
N GLU A 112 37.86 4.64 -1.00
CA GLU A 112 39.22 4.33 -0.58
C GLU A 112 39.32 4.25 0.95
N LYS A 113 40.24 3.41 1.45
CA LYS A 113 40.48 3.29 2.89
C LYS A 113 41.24 4.52 3.40
N GLY A 114 40.61 5.29 4.26
CA GLY A 114 41.21 6.35 5.07
C GLY A 114 41.24 6.00 6.58
N PRO A 115 41.55 6.99 7.43
CA PRO A 115 41.62 6.82 8.89
C PRO A 115 40.30 6.32 9.53
N MET A 116 39.16 6.66 8.93
CA MET A 116 37.82 6.21 9.35
C MET A 116 37.27 5.07 8.47
N ARG A 117 38.16 4.25 7.89
CA ARG A 117 37.86 3.18 6.92
C ARG A 117 37.39 3.75 5.57
N LYS A 118 36.42 3.13 4.90
CA LYS A 118 35.97 3.58 3.58
C LYS A 118 34.93 4.69 3.71
N THR A 119 35.16 5.81 3.05
CA THR A 119 34.34 7.01 3.22
C THR A 119 33.66 7.42 1.90
N PRO A 120 32.38 7.86 1.91
CA PRO A 120 31.35 7.56 2.90
C PRO A 120 30.64 6.26 2.50
N ILE A 121 31.08 5.11 3.04
CA ILE A 121 30.43 3.82 2.78
C ILE A 121 29.42 3.50 3.88
N LYS A 122 28.21 3.09 3.49
CA LYS A 122 27.13 2.73 4.41
C LYS A 122 27.60 1.66 5.40
N GLY A 123 27.36 1.93 6.69
CA GLY A 123 27.71 1.03 7.80
C GLY A 123 29.14 1.19 8.35
N GLU A 124 29.98 2.05 7.76
CA GLU A 124 31.27 2.41 8.34
C GLU A 124 31.11 3.50 9.41
N TYR A 125 32.06 3.60 10.35
CA TYR A 125 32.02 4.57 11.45
C TYR A 125 31.88 6.02 10.95
N GLY A 126 32.61 6.38 9.88
CA GLY A 126 32.52 7.71 9.30
C GLY A 126 31.13 8.04 8.75
N HIS A 127 30.40 7.04 8.28
CA HIS A 127 29.05 7.24 7.77
C HIS A 127 28.03 7.50 8.89
N ASP A 128 28.30 7.18 10.15
CA ASP A 128 27.32 7.35 11.23
C ASP A 128 27.23 8.81 11.73
N PHE A 129 26.16 9.13 12.46
CA PHE A 129 25.91 10.46 13.01
C PHE A 129 26.85 10.80 14.18
N VAL A 130 27.13 12.09 14.37
CA VAL A 130 27.78 12.56 15.61
C VAL A 130 26.90 12.30 16.84
N ASP A 131 27.53 11.95 17.96
CA ASP A 131 26.86 11.51 19.19
C ASP A 131 25.76 12.47 19.67
N GLU A 132 25.99 13.78 19.55
CA GLU A 132 25.07 14.83 20.00
C GLU A 132 23.75 14.88 19.22
N LEU A 133 23.74 14.33 18.01
CA LEU A 133 22.64 14.40 17.05
C LEU A 133 22.15 13.02 16.60
N GLN A 134 22.51 11.98 17.37
CA GLN A 134 22.04 10.63 17.13
C GLN A 134 20.51 10.58 17.03
N PRO A 135 19.96 9.92 16.00
CA PRO A 135 18.54 9.67 15.90
C PRO A 135 18.05 8.87 17.10
N VAL A 136 16.91 9.24 17.64
CA VAL A 136 16.19 8.37 18.60
C VAL A 136 15.26 7.46 17.81
N PRO A 137 14.94 6.26 18.32
CA PRO A 137 14.08 5.38 17.55
C PRO A 137 12.72 6.08 17.32
N GLY A 138 12.13 5.87 16.13
CA GLY A 138 10.92 6.56 15.67
C GLY A 138 11.22 7.72 14.72
N GLU A 139 12.43 8.25 14.74
CA GLU A 139 12.89 9.22 13.74
C GLU A 139 13.31 8.52 12.46
N ILE A 140 13.10 9.19 11.33
CA ILE A 140 13.34 8.62 10.01
C ILE A 140 14.77 8.91 9.58
N VAL A 141 15.53 7.88 9.20
CA VAL A 141 16.88 8.03 8.63
C VAL A 141 16.86 7.70 7.14
N ILE A 142 17.45 8.57 6.32
CA ILE A 142 17.54 8.42 4.86
C ILE A 142 19.00 8.43 4.44
N ASP A 143 19.49 7.27 4.01
CA ASP A 143 20.81 7.16 3.42
C ASP A 143 20.74 7.48 1.92
N LYS A 144 21.44 8.53 1.47
CA LYS A 144 21.41 9.05 0.10
C LYS A 144 22.76 8.90 -0.61
N PRO A 145 22.80 8.43 -1.86
CA PRO A 145 24.04 8.39 -2.64
C PRO A 145 24.37 9.75 -3.30
N GLY A 146 23.41 10.68 -3.35
CA GLY A 146 23.55 12.00 -3.96
C GLY A 146 23.67 13.15 -2.95
N LYS A 147 23.98 14.36 -3.44
CA LYS A 147 23.91 15.59 -2.64
C LYS A 147 22.47 15.90 -2.25
N GLY A 148 21.56 15.86 -3.23
CA GLY A 148 20.13 16.01 -3.02
C GLY A 148 19.54 14.78 -2.37
N ALA A 149 18.81 14.97 -1.26
CA ALA A 149 18.27 13.86 -0.49
C ALA A 149 17.08 13.15 -1.15
N PHE A 150 16.54 13.67 -2.25
CA PHE A 150 15.53 13.00 -3.06
C PHE A 150 16.11 12.10 -4.16
N TRP A 151 17.41 12.20 -4.44
CA TRP A 151 18.05 11.42 -5.48
C TRP A 151 18.27 9.97 -5.02
N ASP A 152 17.57 9.03 -5.67
CA ASP A 152 17.66 7.59 -5.39
C ASP A 152 17.34 7.25 -3.92
N THR A 153 16.30 7.90 -3.38
CA THR A 153 15.82 7.64 -2.01
C THR A 153 14.31 7.59 -1.91
N GLU A 154 13.83 7.12 -0.78
CA GLU A 154 12.44 7.07 -0.35
C GLU A 154 11.96 8.35 0.37
N LEU A 155 12.77 9.43 0.40
CA LEU A 155 12.47 10.65 1.16
C LEU A 155 11.10 11.25 0.79
N MET A 156 10.82 11.37 -0.52
CA MET A 156 9.54 11.92 -1.01
C MET A 156 8.34 11.08 -0.53
N HIS A 157 8.46 9.76 -0.60
CA HIS A 157 7.40 8.85 -0.18
C HIS A 157 7.15 8.96 1.32
N LYS A 158 8.22 9.06 2.13
CA LYS A 158 8.06 9.21 3.57
C LYS A 158 7.51 10.58 3.96
N PHE A 159 7.89 11.67 3.29
CA PHE A 159 7.23 12.96 3.50
C PHE A 159 5.73 12.89 3.21
N LYS A 160 5.33 12.28 2.09
CA LYS A 160 3.92 12.07 1.76
C LYS A 160 3.20 11.19 2.78
N ALA A 161 3.82 10.10 3.20
CA ALA A 161 3.25 9.16 4.17
C ALA A 161 2.99 9.81 5.54
N HIS A 162 3.79 10.80 5.92
CA HIS A 162 3.65 11.55 7.18
C HIS A 162 2.86 12.86 7.02
N GLY A 163 2.23 13.11 5.86
CA GLY A 163 1.45 14.32 5.61
C GLY A 163 2.27 15.62 5.68
N ILE A 164 3.57 15.55 5.41
CA ILE A 164 4.47 16.70 5.52
C ILE A 164 4.23 17.65 4.36
N THR A 165 4.13 18.93 4.68
CA THR A 165 3.99 20.04 3.70
C THR A 165 4.99 21.16 3.96
N HIS A 166 5.53 21.23 5.18
CA HIS A 166 6.45 22.26 5.65
C HIS A 166 7.73 21.62 6.18
N LEU A 167 8.87 22.24 5.92
CA LEU A 167 10.17 21.74 6.36
C LEU A 167 10.93 22.84 7.11
N LEU A 168 11.37 22.52 8.32
CA LEU A 168 12.50 23.19 8.96
C LEU A 168 13.76 22.43 8.53
N VAL A 169 14.70 23.10 7.89
CA VAL A 169 15.91 22.48 7.32
C VAL A 169 17.13 22.95 8.09
N ALA A 170 17.95 21.99 8.52
CA ALA A 170 19.21 22.21 9.20
C ALA A 170 20.24 21.19 8.71
N GLY A 171 21.53 21.41 8.95
CA GLY A 171 22.57 20.46 8.57
C GLY A 171 23.80 21.09 7.96
N ILE A 172 24.63 20.29 7.32
CA ILE A 172 25.93 20.74 6.84
C ILE A 172 26.08 20.67 5.33
N THR A 173 27.10 21.38 4.83
CA THR A 173 27.32 21.66 3.41
C THR A 173 26.24 22.54 2.81
N THR A 174 26.10 23.77 3.34
CA THR A 174 25.09 24.76 2.88
C THR A 174 24.97 24.82 1.36
N LYS A 175 26.08 25.10 0.63
CA LYS A 175 26.10 25.16 -0.85
C LYS A 175 25.87 23.82 -1.56
N GLY A 176 25.95 22.71 -0.83
CA GLY A 176 25.91 21.34 -1.32
C GLY A 176 24.59 20.66 -1.00
N SER A 177 24.62 19.70 -0.08
CA SER A 177 23.47 18.86 0.25
C SER A 177 22.27 19.64 0.76
N VAL A 178 22.49 20.66 1.60
CA VAL A 178 21.40 21.51 2.13
C VAL A 178 20.72 22.28 1.01
N SER A 179 21.43 23.12 0.25
CA SER A 179 20.81 23.91 -0.82
C SER A 179 20.22 23.05 -1.94
N THR A 180 20.84 21.91 -2.27
CA THR A 180 20.31 21.01 -3.31
C THR A 180 19.00 20.37 -2.84
N THR A 181 19.00 19.80 -1.63
CA THR A 181 17.79 19.19 -1.05
C THR A 181 16.69 20.21 -0.82
N PHE A 182 17.02 21.40 -0.33
CA PHE A 182 16.05 22.47 -0.09
C PHE A 182 15.37 22.91 -1.40
N ARG A 183 16.14 23.14 -2.46
CA ARG A 183 15.60 23.54 -3.77
C ARG A 183 14.77 22.41 -4.38
N GLU A 184 15.25 21.17 -4.27
CA GLU A 184 14.49 20.00 -4.70
C GLU A 184 13.18 19.82 -3.94
N ALA A 185 13.15 20.11 -2.63
CA ALA A 185 11.93 20.10 -1.83
C ALA A 185 10.98 21.23 -2.25
N SER A 186 11.50 22.44 -2.47
CA SER A 186 10.73 23.57 -3.00
C SER A 186 10.10 23.24 -4.36
N ASP A 187 10.87 22.71 -5.31
CA ASP A 187 10.39 22.30 -6.64
C ASP A 187 9.32 21.19 -6.56
N ARG A 188 9.31 20.44 -5.46
CA ARG A 188 8.34 19.37 -5.16
C ARG A 188 7.15 19.84 -4.31
N GLY A 189 7.06 21.14 -4.04
CA GLY A 189 5.92 21.77 -3.38
C GLY A 189 6.00 21.84 -1.85
N PHE A 190 7.16 21.62 -1.23
CA PHE A 190 7.33 21.81 0.21
C PHE A 190 7.68 23.27 0.55
N HIS A 191 7.01 23.82 1.57
CA HIS A 191 7.35 25.12 2.11
C HIS A 191 8.55 25.00 3.04
N CYS A 192 9.73 25.40 2.58
CA CYS A 192 10.97 25.14 3.29
C CYS A 192 11.51 26.38 4.00
N CYS A 193 12.03 26.21 5.22
CA CYS A 193 12.71 27.25 5.99
C CYS A 193 14.05 26.72 6.52
N VAL A 194 15.17 27.34 6.12
CA VAL A 194 16.50 26.98 6.65
C VAL A 194 16.77 27.71 7.97
N ILE A 195 17.30 26.98 8.96
CA ILE A 195 17.64 27.53 10.26
C ILE A 195 19.13 27.86 10.29
N THR A 196 19.46 29.16 10.33
CA THR A 196 20.82 29.63 10.01
C THR A 196 21.88 29.12 10.97
N GLU A 197 21.64 29.18 12.28
CA GLU A 197 22.62 28.78 13.30
C GLU A 197 22.82 27.26 13.35
N ALA A 198 21.81 26.49 12.92
CA ALA A 198 21.85 25.04 12.81
C ALA A 198 22.31 24.55 11.42
N THR A 199 22.79 25.46 10.56
CA THR A 199 23.23 25.16 9.20
C THR A 199 24.62 25.72 8.92
N ALA A 200 25.55 24.89 8.44
CA ALA A 200 26.91 25.35 8.17
C ALA A 200 27.56 24.78 6.90
N GLY A 201 28.47 25.55 6.34
CA GLY A 201 29.43 25.10 5.33
C GLY A 201 30.85 25.47 5.75
N TYR A 202 31.83 24.86 5.09
CA TYR A 202 33.25 25.09 5.38
C TYR A 202 33.79 26.46 4.90
N ASP A 203 32.93 27.31 4.37
CA ASP A 203 33.26 28.65 3.87
C ASP A 203 32.09 29.59 4.17
N SER A 204 32.37 30.69 4.87
CA SER A 204 31.35 31.63 5.33
C SER A 204 30.75 32.41 4.18
N SER A 205 31.55 32.76 3.17
CA SER A 205 31.09 33.49 1.99
C SER A 205 30.12 32.66 1.16
N PHE A 206 30.42 31.37 0.96
CA PHE A 206 29.50 30.46 0.27
C PHE A 206 28.26 30.14 1.10
N THR A 207 28.39 30.05 2.43
CA THR A 207 27.24 29.83 3.32
C THR A 207 26.27 31.01 3.24
N ALA A 208 26.77 32.24 3.39
CA ALA A 208 25.97 33.46 3.29
C ALA A 208 25.29 33.58 1.92
N ALA A 209 26.06 33.46 0.84
CA ALA A 209 25.53 33.55 -0.53
C ALA A 209 24.46 32.47 -0.80
N SER A 210 24.64 31.25 -0.29
CA SER A 210 23.66 30.18 -0.45
C SER A 210 22.35 30.51 0.28
N LEU A 211 22.41 30.98 1.52
CA LEU A 211 21.23 31.39 2.28
C LEU A 211 20.50 32.55 1.61
N ASP A 212 21.24 33.56 1.12
CA ASP A 212 20.65 34.70 0.39
C ASP A 212 19.91 34.24 -0.88
N ILE A 213 20.49 33.29 -1.63
CA ILE A 213 19.84 32.68 -2.81
C ILE A 213 18.59 31.90 -2.41
N LEU A 214 18.60 31.15 -1.30
CA LEU A 214 17.44 30.35 -0.88
C LEU A 214 16.22 31.19 -0.50
N CYS A 215 16.41 32.42 0.00
CA CYS A 215 15.31 33.35 0.30
C CYS A 215 15.12 34.47 -0.72
N SER A 216 15.82 34.43 -1.86
CA SER A 216 15.73 35.48 -2.88
C SER A 216 14.36 35.49 -3.58
N THR A 217 14.12 36.49 -4.43
CA THR A 217 12.93 36.55 -5.29
C THR A 217 11.62 36.52 -4.49
N ASN A 218 11.59 37.22 -3.35
CA ASN A 218 10.45 37.27 -2.44
C ASN A 218 9.96 35.87 -1.96
N GLY A 219 10.91 34.93 -1.76
CA GLY A 219 10.64 33.61 -1.23
C GLY A 219 10.43 32.56 -2.32
N GLY A 220 10.98 32.78 -3.52
CA GLY A 220 10.79 31.90 -4.68
C GLY A 220 11.30 30.46 -4.48
N PHE A 221 12.27 30.25 -3.59
CA PHE A 221 12.69 28.92 -3.14
C PHE A 221 12.25 28.61 -1.69
N GLY A 222 12.07 29.62 -0.84
CA GLY A 222 11.60 29.44 0.52
C GLY A 222 12.13 30.51 1.47
N PHE A 223 12.36 30.11 2.72
CA PHE A 223 12.58 31.00 3.85
C PHE A 223 13.91 30.73 4.53
N VAL A 224 14.42 31.75 5.22
CA VAL A 224 15.58 31.65 6.11
C VAL A 224 15.22 32.30 7.44
N ALA A 225 15.40 31.57 8.55
CA ALA A 225 15.06 32.03 9.89
C ALA A 225 16.21 31.83 10.88
N HIS A 226 16.20 32.67 11.91
CA HIS A 226 17.06 32.49 13.08
C HIS A 226 16.47 31.43 14.02
N LEU A 227 17.33 30.74 14.77
CA LEU A 227 16.94 29.66 15.67
C LEU A 227 16.03 30.15 16.82
N GLN A 228 16.31 31.32 17.39
CA GLN A 228 15.66 31.77 18.63
C GLN A 228 14.13 31.99 18.52
N PRO A 229 13.60 32.62 17.44
CA PRO A 229 12.15 32.68 17.21
C PRO A 229 11.46 31.31 17.23
N ILE A 230 12.08 30.29 16.63
CA ILE A 230 11.53 28.93 16.57
C ILE A 230 11.48 28.29 17.95
N LEU A 231 12.57 28.39 18.71
CA LEU A 231 12.62 27.85 20.07
C LEU A 231 11.56 28.48 20.96
N SER A 232 11.30 29.78 20.77
CA SER A 232 10.29 30.53 21.52
C SER A 232 8.88 30.02 21.18
N GLU A 233 8.52 29.96 19.89
CA GLU A 233 7.20 29.50 19.45
C GLU A 233 6.94 28.02 19.80
N LEU A 234 7.93 27.14 19.61
CA LEU A 234 7.80 25.72 19.95
C LEU A 234 7.64 25.48 21.45
N SER A 235 8.18 26.36 22.31
CA SER A 235 8.04 26.26 23.76
C SER A 235 6.61 26.51 24.27
N HIS A 236 5.78 27.19 23.47
CA HIS A 236 4.37 27.44 23.77
C HIS A 236 3.46 26.25 23.45
N ILE A 237 3.96 25.25 22.72
CA ILE A 237 3.25 24.00 22.50
C ILE A 237 3.32 23.18 23.81
N PRO A 238 2.19 22.84 24.44
CA PRO A 238 2.16 21.98 25.60
C PRO A 238 2.88 20.66 25.31
N ARG A 239 3.86 20.33 26.15
CA ARG A 239 4.56 19.05 26.11
C ARG A 239 3.52 17.93 26.19
N PRO A 240 3.53 16.92 25.29
CA PRO A 240 2.89 15.66 25.61
C PRO A 240 3.60 15.15 26.88
N LEU A 241 2.91 15.16 28.02
CA LEU A 241 3.49 14.65 29.26
C LEU A 241 3.69 13.13 29.10
N PRO A 242 4.90 12.60 29.35
CA PRO A 242 5.06 11.18 29.56
C PRO A 242 4.49 10.84 30.94
N SER A 243 3.29 10.26 30.99
CA SER A 243 2.80 9.61 32.21
C SER A 243 3.40 8.21 32.31
N TYR A 244 4.59 8.14 32.91
CA TYR A 244 4.97 6.96 33.67
C TYR A 244 4.39 7.11 35.08
N THR A 245 3.20 6.58 35.26
CA THR A 245 2.73 6.10 36.56
C THR A 245 2.47 4.62 36.38
N GLU A 246 3.06 3.80 37.25
CA GLU A 246 2.57 2.45 37.50
C GLU A 246 1.06 2.56 37.73
N THR A 247 0.27 2.15 36.75
CA THR A 247 -1.19 2.24 36.86
C THR A 247 -1.65 1.13 37.80
N SER A 248 -1.91 1.54 39.03
CA SER A 248 -3.09 1.08 39.76
C SER A 248 -4.29 1.10 38.82
N GLN A 249 -4.93 -0.07 38.64
CA GLN A 249 -6.27 -0.33 38.13
C GLN A 249 -7.08 0.91 37.70
N GLU A 250 -6.80 1.45 36.51
CA GLU A 250 -7.78 2.21 35.74
C GLU A 250 -8.37 1.25 34.71
N THR A 251 -9.70 1.25 34.60
CA THR A 251 -10.49 0.40 33.71
C THR A 251 -9.86 0.33 32.32
N SER A 252 -9.65 -0.89 31.82
CA SER A 252 -9.04 -1.13 30.52
C SER A 252 -9.73 -0.28 29.43
N PRO A 253 -8.98 0.29 28.47
CA PRO A 253 -9.57 1.00 27.34
C PRO A 253 -10.69 0.16 26.70
N GLU A 254 -11.80 0.77 26.30
CA GLU A 254 -12.85 0.02 25.62
C GLU A 254 -12.48 -0.20 24.14
N TRP A 255 -12.72 -1.41 23.65
CA TRP A 255 -12.64 -1.77 22.23
C TRP A 255 -14.04 -2.14 21.76
N ASP A 256 -14.50 -1.51 20.68
CA ASP A 256 -15.86 -1.65 20.15
C ASP A 256 -16.09 -2.92 19.32
N GLY A 257 -15.11 -3.83 19.30
CA GLY A 257 -15.18 -5.09 18.58
C GLY A 257 -14.81 -5.02 17.10
N LYS A 258 -14.48 -3.83 16.56
CA LYS A 258 -14.09 -3.65 15.16
C LYS A 258 -12.67 -4.16 14.90
N LEU A 259 -12.51 -4.81 13.75
CA LEU A 259 -11.25 -5.43 13.33
C LEU A 259 -10.58 -4.71 12.14
N ASP A 260 -11.12 -3.56 11.72
CA ASP A 260 -10.45 -2.72 10.73
C ASP A 260 -9.12 -2.19 11.31
N ILE A 261 -8.15 -1.96 10.42
CA ILE A 261 -6.76 -1.64 10.80
C ILE A 261 -6.73 -0.38 11.66
N VAL A 262 -7.46 0.66 11.25
CA VAL A 262 -7.48 1.96 11.93
C VAL A 262 -8.06 1.84 13.34
N SER A 263 -9.17 1.13 13.52
CA SER A 263 -9.79 0.91 14.83
C SER A 263 -8.87 0.13 15.77
N LEU A 264 -8.24 -0.95 15.29
CA LEU A 264 -7.31 -1.74 16.09
C LEU A 264 -6.06 -0.93 16.49
N GLN A 265 -5.46 -0.21 15.55
CA GLN A 265 -4.32 0.66 15.83
C GLN A 265 -4.67 1.72 16.89
N THR A 266 -5.85 2.34 16.76
CA THR A 266 -6.34 3.33 17.73
C THR A 266 -6.50 2.73 19.12
N ALA A 267 -7.14 1.55 19.22
CA ALA A 267 -7.31 0.84 20.49
C ALA A 267 -5.96 0.44 21.11
N TYR A 268 -5.02 -0.09 20.32
CA TYR A 268 -3.69 -0.47 20.78
C TYR A 268 -2.85 0.73 21.22
N GLN A 269 -3.01 1.88 20.55
CA GLN A 269 -2.36 3.13 20.93
C GLN A 269 -2.89 3.64 22.27
N ALA A 270 -4.22 3.57 22.47
CA ALA A 270 -4.87 3.87 23.75
C ALA A 270 -4.49 2.88 24.86
N GLY A 271 -3.96 1.71 24.51
CA GLY A 271 -3.42 0.72 25.45
C GLY A 271 -4.27 -0.51 25.64
N PHE A 272 -5.26 -0.71 24.77
CA PHE A 272 -5.98 -1.98 24.72
C PHE A 272 -5.02 -3.12 24.40
N SER A 273 -5.22 -4.26 25.06
CA SER A 273 -4.33 -5.41 24.94
C SER A 273 -4.63 -6.17 23.63
N PRO A 274 -3.64 -6.34 22.73
CA PRO A 274 -3.81 -7.20 21.56
C PRO A 274 -4.08 -8.67 21.92
N LEU A 275 -3.64 -9.13 23.09
CA LEU A 275 -3.96 -10.47 23.58
C LEU A 275 -5.48 -10.64 23.78
N THR A 276 -6.17 -9.61 24.29
CA THR A 276 -7.63 -9.63 24.46
C THR A 276 -8.35 -9.70 23.12
N VAL A 277 -7.84 -9.01 22.09
CA VAL A 277 -8.37 -9.10 20.72
C VAL A 277 -8.23 -10.52 20.18
N VAL A 278 -7.07 -11.16 20.35
CA VAL A 278 -6.86 -12.56 19.94
C VAL A 278 -7.81 -13.51 20.68
N GLU A 279 -7.97 -13.35 21.99
CA GLU A 279 -8.90 -14.14 22.80
C GLU A 279 -10.34 -14.05 22.28
N ASP A 280 -10.82 -12.83 22.03
CA ASP A 280 -12.16 -12.58 21.51
C ASP A 280 -12.35 -13.15 20.08
N ILE A 281 -11.38 -12.96 19.17
CA ILE A 281 -11.44 -13.50 17.81
C ILE A 281 -11.59 -15.02 17.83
N PHE A 282 -10.77 -15.73 18.62
CA PHE A 282 -10.86 -17.18 18.69
C PHE A 282 -12.18 -17.65 19.30
N THR A 283 -12.71 -16.90 20.29
CA THR A 283 -14.05 -17.14 20.83
C THR A 283 -15.13 -17.00 19.74
N ARG A 284 -15.05 -15.95 18.90
CA ARG A 284 -15.96 -15.75 17.76
C ARG A 284 -15.82 -16.84 16.71
N ILE A 285 -14.60 -17.27 16.40
CA ILE A 285 -14.33 -18.36 15.44
C ILE A 285 -14.95 -19.68 15.93
N GLU A 286 -14.75 -20.03 17.20
CA GLU A 286 -15.32 -21.24 17.81
C GLU A 286 -16.85 -21.20 17.81
N ALA A 287 -17.46 -20.06 18.13
CA ALA A 287 -18.90 -19.90 18.08
C ALA A 287 -19.45 -20.01 16.64
N TYR A 288 -18.74 -19.41 15.67
CA TYR A 288 -19.19 -19.34 14.28
C TYR A 288 -19.00 -20.66 13.51
N GLU A 289 -18.17 -21.59 14.01
CA GLU A 289 -17.99 -22.93 13.43
C GLU A 289 -19.32 -23.70 13.32
N ASN A 290 -20.23 -23.50 14.27
CA ASN A 290 -21.57 -24.12 14.23
C ASN A 290 -22.53 -23.44 13.25
N VAL A 291 -22.23 -22.21 12.81
CA VAL A 291 -23.03 -21.45 11.85
C VAL A 291 -22.55 -21.72 10.43
N ASN A 292 -21.24 -21.72 10.22
CA ASN A 292 -20.62 -21.85 8.90
C ASN A 292 -19.31 -22.66 8.99
N PRO A 293 -19.41 -24.00 9.11
CA PRO A 293 -18.25 -24.87 9.36
C PRO A 293 -17.24 -24.88 8.21
N GLY A 294 -17.68 -24.55 6.99
CA GLY A 294 -16.83 -24.50 5.79
C GLY A 294 -16.01 -23.21 5.64
N SER A 295 -15.92 -22.35 6.65
CA SER A 295 -15.20 -21.07 6.54
C SER A 295 -13.68 -21.22 6.49
N TRP A 296 -13.14 -22.23 7.19
CA TRP A 296 -11.71 -22.46 7.36
C TRP A 296 -11.31 -23.85 6.85
N ILE A 297 -10.19 -23.94 6.13
CA ILE A 297 -9.53 -25.23 5.87
C ILE A 297 -8.49 -25.51 6.96
N TYR A 298 -7.78 -24.47 7.41
CA TYR A 298 -6.78 -24.58 8.46
C TYR A 298 -6.87 -23.40 9.41
N ARG A 299 -6.75 -23.65 10.72
CA ARG A 299 -6.68 -22.62 11.77
C ARG A 299 -5.36 -22.76 12.51
N VAL A 300 -4.65 -21.66 12.71
CA VAL A 300 -3.46 -21.65 13.57
C VAL A 300 -3.93 -21.87 15.01
N PRO A 301 -3.28 -22.72 15.82
CA PRO A 301 -3.64 -22.88 17.22
C PRO A 301 -3.59 -21.55 17.96
N LYS A 302 -4.62 -21.25 18.75
CA LYS A 302 -4.73 -20.01 19.55
C LYS A 302 -3.47 -19.72 20.37
N SER A 303 -2.87 -20.75 20.97
CA SER A 303 -1.64 -20.63 21.76
C SER A 303 -0.46 -20.06 20.94
N VAL A 304 -0.34 -20.45 19.67
CA VAL A 304 0.71 -19.97 18.76
C VAL A 304 0.45 -18.52 18.37
N VAL A 305 -0.80 -18.13 18.12
CA VAL A 305 -1.15 -16.73 17.82
C VAL A 305 -0.91 -15.84 19.04
N LEU A 306 -1.24 -16.30 20.25
CA LEU A 306 -0.94 -15.60 21.50
C LEU A 306 0.56 -15.46 21.74
N GLU A 307 1.36 -16.48 21.43
CA GLU A 307 2.83 -16.41 21.49
C GLU A 307 3.39 -15.37 20.51
N ALA A 308 2.97 -15.42 19.24
CA ALA A 308 3.36 -14.42 18.24
C ALA A 308 2.95 -12.99 18.65
N THR A 309 1.81 -12.84 19.31
CA THR A 309 1.35 -11.56 19.87
C THR A 309 2.27 -11.05 20.98
N ARG A 310 2.72 -11.93 21.89
CA ARG A 310 3.70 -11.58 22.93
C ARG A 310 5.04 -11.18 22.32
N ASP A 311 5.49 -11.89 21.28
CA ASP A 311 6.73 -11.57 20.58
C ASP A 311 6.67 -10.19 19.92
N LEU A 312 5.55 -9.83 19.30
CA LEU A 312 5.34 -8.49 18.74
C LEU A 312 5.32 -7.42 19.83
N LEU A 313 4.65 -7.66 20.97
CA LEU A 313 4.65 -6.74 22.11
C LEU A 313 6.08 -6.52 22.65
N ASN A 314 6.90 -7.56 22.71
CA ASN A 314 8.29 -7.49 23.14
C ASN A 314 9.18 -6.77 22.12
N ARG A 315 8.94 -6.97 20.82
CA ARG A 315 9.70 -6.33 19.73
C ARG A 315 9.36 -4.84 19.59
N PHE A 316 8.10 -4.46 19.85
CA PHE A 316 7.60 -3.09 19.74
C PHE A 316 6.97 -2.61 21.07
N PRO A 317 7.77 -2.46 22.13
CA PRO A 317 7.27 -2.04 23.45
C PRO A 317 6.80 -0.57 23.45
N ASP A 318 7.44 0.24 22.59
CA ASP A 318 7.06 1.62 22.37
C ASP A 318 5.91 1.70 21.35
N ARG A 319 4.76 2.20 21.81
CA ARG A 319 3.54 2.27 20.98
C ARG A 319 3.72 3.13 19.73
N SER A 320 4.57 4.16 19.80
CA SER A 320 4.84 5.07 18.67
C SER A 320 5.63 4.42 17.52
N LYS A 321 6.22 3.24 17.73
CA LYS A 321 7.08 2.54 16.78
C LYS A 321 6.44 1.29 16.18
N ARG A 322 5.16 1.09 16.46
CA ARG A 322 4.44 -0.10 16.00
C ARG A 322 4.23 -0.03 14.48
N PRO A 323 4.50 -1.13 13.76
CA PRO A 323 4.33 -1.15 12.30
C PRO A 323 2.84 -1.10 11.89
N PRO A 324 2.54 -0.85 10.60
CA PRO A 324 1.17 -0.65 10.12
C PRO A 324 0.21 -1.81 10.36
N LEU A 325 0.70 -3.05 10.48
CA LEU A 325 -0.15 -4.20 10.78
C LEU A 325 0.08 -4.75 12.20
N PHE A 326 0.63 -3.94 13.12
CA PHE A 326 0.94 -4.38 14.48
C PHE A 326 -0.25 -5.08 15.15
N CYS A 327 -0.10 -6.39 15.37
CA CYS A 327 -1.12 -7.25 15.95
C CYS A 327 -2.48 -7.21 15.22
N VAL A 328 -2.47 -6.95 13.90
CA VAL A 328 -3.65 -7.02 13.05
C VAL A 328 -3.85 -8.46 12.59
N PRO A 329 -4.96 -9.13 12.95
CA PRO A 329 -5.26 -10.50 12.55
C PRO A 329 -5.59 -10.56 11.05
N PHE A 330 -5.06 -11.57 10.35
CA PHE A 330 -5.39 -11.80 8.94
C PHE A 330 -5.37 -13.28 8.56
N SER A 331 -6.21 -13.65 7.60
CA SER A 331 -6.22 -14.96 6.96
C SER A 331 -5.71 -14.90 5.54
N ILE A 332 -5.25 -16.03 5.03
CA ILE A 332 -4.83 -16.19 3.62
C ILE A 332 -5.68 -17.29 3.00
N LYS A 333 -6.09 -17.17 1.73
CA LYS A 333 -6.78 -18.28 1.04
C LYS A 333 -5.90 -19.52 0.94
N ASP A 334 -6.50 -20.71 1.04
CA ASP A 334 -5.78 -21.98 0.96
C ASP A 334 -5.24 -22.37 -0.43
N SER A 335 -4.96 -21.40 -1.28
CA SER A 335 -4.22 -21.55 -2.54
C SER A 335 -2.86 -20.83 -2.52
N ILE A 336 -2.45 -20.33 -1.35
CA ILE A 336 -1.25 -19.53 -1.15
C ILE A 336 -0.41 -20.19 -0.05
N ASP A 337 0.89 -20.29 -0.29
CA ASP A 337 1.80 -21.04 0.56
C ASP A 337 2.18 -20.32 1.86
N VAL A 338 2.14 -21.10 2.94
CA VAL A 338 2.69 -20.77 4.25
C VAL A 338 3.53 -21.95 4.70
N ALA A 339 4.82 -21.73 4.93
CA ALA A 339 5.79 -22.79 5.19
C ALA A 339 5.35 -23.67 6.37
N GLY A 340 5.42 -24.98 6.17
CA GLY A 340 5.04 -25.97 7.20
C GLY A 340 3.54 -26.16 7.41
N ILE A 341 2.67 -25.41 6.70
CA ILE A 341 1.22 -25.54 6.77
C ILE A 341 0.71 -26.08 5.42
N PRO A 342 -0.13 -27.13 5.39
CA PRO A 342 -0.67 -27.65 4.14
C PRO A 342 -1.34 -26.56 3.29
N THR A 343 -1.02 -26.54 1.99
CA THR A 343 -1.77 -25.81 0.96
C THR A 343 -2.54 -26.84 0.14
N THR A 344 -3.88 -26.80 0.19
CA THR A 344 -4.73 -27.82 -0.45
C THR A 344 -5.38 -27.33 -1.74
N THR A 345 -5.57 -26.03 -1.90
CA THR A 345 -6.40 -25.42 -2.95
C THR A 345 -7.81 -26.04 -3.02
N ALA A 346 -8.33 -26.43 -1.85
CA ALA A 346 -9.55 -27.21 -1.70
C ALA A 346 -9.58 -28.51 -2.55
N CYS A 347 -8.41 -29.08 -2.84
CA CYS A 347 -8.19 -30.28 -3.64
C CYS A 347 -7.24 -31.24 -2.89
N PRO A 348 -7.77 -32.16 -2.05
CA PRO A 348 -6.93 -33.05 -1.24
C PRO A 348 -5.80 -33.75 -2.03
N PRO A 349 -6.02 -34.28 -3.26
CA PRO A 349 -4.95 -34.91 -4.03
C PRO A 349 -3.83 -33.98 -4.53
N LEU A 350 -4.03 -32.65 -4.56
CA LEU A 350 -2.98 -31.67 -4.89
C LEU A 350 -2.34 -31.05 -3.64
N SER A 351 -2.71 -31.52 -2.45
CA SER A 351 -2.21 -30.95 -1.21
C SER A 351 -0.71 -31.19 -1.08
N HIS A 352 0.00 -30.16 -0.66
CA HIS A 352 1.41 -30.25 -0.34
C HIS A 352 1.75 -29.36 0.85
N ILE A 353 2.89 -29.59 1.48
CA ILE A 353 3.42 -28.74 2.55
C ILE A 353 4.59 -27.95 1.97
N PRO A 354 4.44 -26.65 1.74
CA PRO A 354 5.50 -25.82 1.19
C PRO A 354 6.62 -25.65 2.23
N SER A 355 7.87 -25.59 1.77
CA SER A 355 9.04 -25.32 2.60
C SER A 355 9.38 -23.82 2.69
N VAL A 356 8.71 -22.99 1.90
CA VAL A 356 8.92 -21.54 1.81
C VAL A 356 7.59 -20.81 1.93
N ASN A 357 7.62 -19.65 2.56
CA ASN A 357 6.45 -18.77 2.62
C ASN A 357 6.25 -18.06 1.28
N ALA A 358 5.00 -17.83 0.90
CA ALA A 358 4.68 -16.90 -0.18
C ALA A 358 5.19 -15.48 0.18
N PRO A 359 5.68 -14.68 -0.79
CA PRO A 359 6.17 -13.32 -0.55
C PRO A 359 5.17 -12.44 0.22
N LEU A 360 3.88 -12.56 -0.10
CA LEU A 360 2.83 -11.80 0.59
C LEU A 360 2.74 -12.15 2.07
N HIS A 361 2.92 -13.42 2.45
CA HIS A 361 2.87 -13.82 3.86
C HIS A 361 4.04 -13.20 4.62
N ILE A 362 5.24 -13.23 4.03
CA ILE A 362 6.44 -12.61 4.61
C ILE A 362 6.21 -11.10 4.81
N ALA A 363 5.76 -10.40 3.78
CA ALA A 363 5.53 -8.96 3.83
C ALA A 363 4.53 -8.56 4.92
N LEU A 364 3.42 -9.31 5.08
CA LEU A 364 2.42 -9.02 6.11
C LEU A 364 2.94 -9.29 7.54
N ILE A 365 3.69 -10.38 7.74
CA ILE A 365 4.29 -10.71 9.05
C ILE A 365 5.36 -9.68 9.43
N GLU A 366 6.21 -9.24 8.49
CA GLU A 366 7.23 -8.22 8.73
C GLU A 366 6.64 -6.88 9.16
N GLN A 367 5.43 -6.57 8.67
CA GLN A 367 4.67 -5.38 9.09
C GLN A 367 3.84 -5.60 10.37
N GLY A 368 4.04 -6.72 11.07
CA GLY A 368 3.45 -7.01 12.38
C GLY A 368 2.11 -7.73 12.36
N GLY A 369 1.66 -8.21 11.21
CA GLY A 369 0.40 -8.94 11.08
C GLY A 369 0.39 -10.26 11.85
N LEU A 370 -0.79 -10.69 12.30
CA LEU A 370 -1.03 -11.96 12.99
C LEU A 370 -1.76 -12.93 12.06
N PHE A 371 -1.05 -13.93 11.56
CA PHE A 371 -1.65 -14.95 10.71
C PHE A 371 -2.55 -15.90 11.52
N ILE A 372 -3.84 -15.95 11.21
CA ILE A 372 -4.83 -16.74 11.98
C ILE A 372 -5.21 -18.06 11.32
N GLY A 373 -5.03 -18.20 10.00
CA GLY A 373 -5.36 -19.45 9.30
C GLY A 373 -5.56 -19.34 7.80
N LYS A 374 -5.88 -20.48 7.18
CA LYS A 374 -6.17 -20.62 5.76
C LYS A 374 -7.68 -20.69 5.52
N SER A 375 -8.23 -19.73 4.77
CA SER A 375 -9.65 -19.71 4.43
C SER A 375 -9.98 -20.69 3.30
N ASN A 376 -11.21 -21.19 3.30
CA ASN A 376 -11.72 -22.08 2.26
C ASN A 376 -11.86 -21.36 0.91
N LEU A 377 -12.20 -22.09 -0.15
CA LEU A 377 -12.35 -21.59 -1.52
C LEU A 377 -13.15 -22.57 -2.38
N ASP A 378 -13.72 -22.09 -3.50
CA ASP A 378 -14.06 -23.01 -4.59
C ASP A 378 -12.79 -23.75 -5.03
N GLN A 379 -12.87 -25.07 -5.13
CA GLN A 379 -11.75 -25.95 -5.45
C GLN A 379 -11.01 -25.46 -6.72
N LEU A 380 -9.67 -25.47 -6.67
CA LEU A 380 -8.79 -24.93 -7.72
C LEU A 380 -9.08 -23.47 -8.08
N ALA A 381 -9.63 -22.69 -7.14
CA ALA A 381 -10.12 -21.33 -7.36
C ALA A 381 -11.10 -21.22 -8.55
N THR A 382 -11.87 -22.29 -8.85
CA THR A 382 -12.70 -22.42 -10.04
C THR A 382 -14.20 -22.28 -9.71
N GLY A 383 -14.62 -21.04 -9.49
CA GLY A 383 -16.01 -20.68 -9.21
C GLY A 383 -16.14 -19.22 -8.79
N LEU A 384 -17.38 -18.74 -8.72
CA LEU A 384 -17.77 -17.41 -8.25
C LEU A 384 -18.84 -17.49 -7.16
N THR A 385 -19.12 -18.69 -6.63
CA THR A 385 -20.22 -18.94 -5.69
C THR A 385 -19.75 -19.41 -4.32
N GLY A 386 -18.53 -19.95 -4.18
CA GLY A 386 -18.04 -20.55 -2.95
C GLY A 386 -18.66 -21.92 -2.62
N GLN A 387 -19.46 -22.50 -3.52
CA GLN A 387 -20.20 -23.75 -3.28
C GLN A 387 -19.45 -25.02 -3.70
N ARG A 388 -18.23 -24.91 -4.23
CA ARG A 388 -17.51 -26.02 -4.87
C ARG A 388 -16.30 -26.49 -4.06
N SER A 389 -16.49 -26.75 -2.76
CA SER A 389 -15.41 -27.21 -1.86
C SER A 389 -15.74 -28.54 -1.18
N PRO A 390 -14.81 -29.51 -1.17
CA PRO A 390 -14.97 -30.74 -0.39
C PRO A 390 -14.82 -30.52 1.12
N TYR A 391 -14.38 -29.34 1.56
CA TYR A 391 -14.24 -28.95 2.98
C TYR A 391 -15.53 -28.33 3.55
N GLY A 392 -16.65 -28.45 2.83
CA GLY A 392 -17.92 -27.81 3.15
C GLY A 392 -18.10 -26.49 2.40
N ALA A 393 -19.33 -26.21 1.97
CA ALA A 393 -19.67 -24.99 1.25
C ALA A 393 -20.10 -23.90 2.24
N PRO A 394 -19.39 -22.78 2.35
CA PRO A 394 -19.83 -21.67 3.18
C PRO A 394 -21.10 -21.00 2.65
N SER A 395 -21.84 -20.31 3.52
CA SER A 395 -22.93 -19.39 3.17
C SER A 395 -22.51 -17.93 3.37
N SER A 396 -23.30 -16.98 2.87
CA SER A 396 -23.11 -15.55 3.16
C SER A 396 -23.17 -15.29 4.66
N ALA A 397 -22.26 -14.42 5.14
CA ALA A 397 -22.19 -14.01 6.55
C ALA A 397 -23.34 -13.09 6.97
N ILE A 398 -24.04 -12.48 6.00
CA ILE A 398 -25.19 -11.60 6.25
C ILE A 398 -26.48 -12.42 6.26
N ASN A 399 -26.58 -13.42 5.38
CA ASN A 399 -27.78 -14.23 5.22
C ASN A 399 -27.43 -15.64 4.73
N SER A 400 -27.60 -16.64 5.59
CA SER A 400 -27.19 -18.02 5.32
C SER A 400 -27.95 -18.70 4.18
N SER A 401 -29.09 -18.16 3.74
CA SER A 401 -29.82 -18.66 2.57
C SER A 401 -29.13 -18.36 1.24
N TYR A 402 -28.19 -17.40 1.23
CA TYR A 402 -27.49 -16.94 0.04
C TYR A 402 -26.04 -17.43 -0.01
N VAL A 403 -25.51 -17.57 -1.22
CA VAL A 403 -24.11 -17.92 -1.41
C VAL A 403 -23.19 -16.77 -0.93
N PRO A 404 -21.98 -17.07 -0.42
CA PRO A 404 -21.03 -16.05 0.03
C PRO A 404 -20.36 -15.32 -1.13
N GLY A 405 -20.40 -15.88 -2.35
CA GLY A 405 -19.58 -15.47 -3.48
C GLY A 405 -18.24 -16.22 -3.53
N GLY A 406 -17.47 -16.03 -4.60
CA GLY A 406 -16.25 -16.80 -4.82
C GLY A 406 -15.35 -16.28 -5.96
N SER A 407 -14.27 -16.98 -6.31
CA SER A 407 -13.75 -18.16 -5.59
C SER A 407 -13.03 -17.77 -4.30
N SER A 408 -12.91 -16.47 -4.06
CA SER A 408 -12.08 -15.88 -3.02
C SER A 408 -12.87 -15.45 -1.81
N SER A 409 -12.96 -16.35 -0.84
CA SER A 409 -12.81 -15.99 0.57
C SER A 409 -11.36 -15.57 0.92
N GLY A 410 -10.49 -15.20 -0.05
CA GLY A 410 -9.16 -14.60 0.24
C GLY A 410 -8.02 -14.55 -0.82
N SER A 411 -8.22 -14.63 -2.16
CA SER A 411 -7.06 -14.48 -3.10
C SER A 411 -6.68 -13.02 -3.38
N SER A 412 -7.61 -12.10 -3.16
CA SER A 412 -7.40 -10.66 -3.24
C SER A 412 -7.41 -10.07 -1.83
N VAL A 413 -6.86 -8.86 -1.68
CA VAL A 413 -7.03 -8.10 -0.44
C VAL A 413 -8.53 -7.87 -0.22
N LEU A 414 -9.03 -8.40 0.90
CA LEU A 414 -10.39 -8.16 1.39
C LEU A 414 -10.25 -7.43 2.72
N ALA A 415 -10.85 -6.25 2.81
CA ALA A 415 -10.80 -5.41 3.99
C ALA A 415 -12.15 -4.70 4.20
N SER A 416 -12.40 -4.24 5.42
CA SER A 416 -13.65 -3.56 5.76
C SER A 416 -13.78 -2.15 5.19
N THR A 417 -12.66 -1.54 4.78
CA THR A 417 -12.62 -0.21 4.18
C THR A 417 -11.66 -0.14 3.00
N VAL A 418 -11.87 0.82 2.09
CA VAL A 418 -10.93 1.10 0.99
C VAL A 418 -9.57 1.52 1.53
N ARG A 419 -9.53 2.23 2.66
CA ARG A 419 -8.28 2.68 3.30
C ARG A 419 -7.44 1.52 3.83
N ASP A 420 -8.08 0.51 4.42
CA ASP A 420 -7.39 -0.70 4.86
C ASP A 420 -6.88 -1.51 3.68
N ALA A 421 -7.72 -1.67 2.64
CA ALA A 421 -7.32 -2.34 1.40
C ALA A 421 -6.08 -1.66 0.77
N ARG A 422 -6.05 -0.33 0.76
CA ARG A 422 -4.89 0.46 0.31
C ARG A 422 -3.66 0.24 1.19
N THR A 423 -3.82 0.15 2.50
CA THR A 423 -2.71 -0.09 3.43
C THR A 423 -2.05 -1.44 3.14
N VAL A 424 -2.85 -2.49 3.00
CA VAL A 424 -2.35 -3.82 2.65
C VAL A 424 -1.78 -3.85 1.23
N TRP A 425 -2.45 -3.23 0.26
CA TRP A 425 -1.96 -3.13 -1.13
C TRP A 425 -0.55 -2.50 -1.20
N ARG A 426 -0.29 -1.41 -0.46
CA ARG A 426 1.03 -0.78 -0.39
C ARG A 426 2.12 -1.68 0.18
N ILE A 427 1.76 -2.54 1.14
CA ILE A 427 2.70 -3.52 1.73
C ILE A 427 3.02 -4.62 0.70
N LEU A 428 2.04 -5.00 -0.10
CA LEU A 428 2.14 -6.08 -1.08
C LEU A 428 2.70 -5.64 -2.43
N GLU A 429 2.77 -4.33 -2.73
CA GLU A 429 3.28 -3.74 -3.97
C GLU A 429 4.80 -3.91 -4.12
N THR A 430 5.25 -5.15 -4.24
CA THR A 430 6.67 -5.55 -4.26
C THR A 430 6.99 -6.32 -5.53
N PHE A 431 8.27 -6.25 -5.94
CA PHE A 431 8.78 -7.03 -7.06
C PHE A 431 9.33 -8.37 -6.57
N ASP A 432 8.79 -9.49 -7.03
CA ASP A 432 9.43 -10.80 -6.87
C ASP A 432 10.14 -11.22 -8.17
N PRO A 433 11.49 -11.24 -8.22
CA PRO A 433 12.23 -11.67 -9.41
C PRO A 433 12.04 -13.15 -9.76
N ARG A 434 11.46 -13.97 -8.87
CA ARG A 434 11.21 -15.40 -9.09
C ARG A 434 9.88 -15.66 -9.78
N ASP A 435 8.97 -14.69 -9.75
CA ASP A 435 7.69 -14.78 -10.44
C ASP A 435 7.79 -14.16 -11.84
N PRO A 436 7.71 -14.96 -12.92
CA PRO A 436 7.82 -14.45 -14.29
C PRO A 436 6.65 -13.54 -14.70
N TYR A 437 5.56 -13.50 -13.93
CA TYR A 437 4.41 -12.61 -14.18
C TYR A 437 4.51 -11.27 -13.44
N THR A 438 5.43 -11.14 -12.48
CA THR A 438 5.66 -9.89 -11.78
C THR A 438 6.21 -8.84 -12.76
N LYS A 439 5.57 -7.67 -12.80
CA LYS A 439 6.01 -6.56 -13.66
C LYS A 439 7.09 -5.73 -12.98
N PRO A 440 8.17 -5.34 -13.69
CA PRO A 440 9.14 -4.36 -13.22
C PRO A 440 8.50 -3.03 -12.83
N GLU A 441 9.18 -2.25 -12.00
CA GLU A 441 8.65 -1.00 -11.43
C GLU A 441 8.32 0.03 -12.52
N GLU A 442 9.09 0.04 -13.60
CA GLU A 442 8.91 0.91 -14.77
C GLU A 442 7.61 0.64 -15.53
N LEU A 443 7.09 -0.60 -15.45
CA LEU A 443 5.81 -1.00 -16.03
C LEU A 443 4.65 -0.89 -15.03
N ARG A 444 4.94 -0.72 -13.73
CA ARG A 444 3.96 -0.42 -12.66
C ARG A 444 3.69 1.07 -12.53
N LYS A 445 4.70 1.92 -12.73
CA LYS A 445 4.56 3.38 -12.67
C LYS A 445 3.70 3.89 -13.82
N CYS A 446 2.48 4.31 -13.49
CA CYS A 446 1.77 5.26 -14.33
C CYS A 446 2.59 6.56 -14.42
N PRO A 447 2.82 7.12 -15.63
CA PRO A 447 3.36 8.48 -15.78
C PRO A 447 2.45 9.56 -15.19
N HIS A 448 1.21 9.18 -14.81
CA HIS A 448 0.30 10.03 -14.07
C HIS A 448 0.80 10.14 -12.64
N VAL A 449 1.55 11.21 -12.46
CA VAL A 449 1.73 11.91 -11.20
C VAL A 449 0.43 11.80 -10.42
N VAL A 450 0.50 11.13 -9.27
CA VAL A 450 -0.45 11.35 -8.19
C VAL A 450 -0.35 12.84 -7.85
N HIS A 451 -1.16 13.66 -8.54
CA HIS A 451 -1.52 15.00 -8.14
C HIS A 451 -2.49 14.90 -6.96
N SER A 452 -2.04 14.31 -5.85
CA SER A 452 -2.76 14.34 -4.57
C SER A 452 -2.30 15.51 -3.69
N THR A 453 -1.56 16.46 -4.24
CA THR A 453 -1.04 17.62 -3.49
C THR A 453 -1.39 18.96 -4.16
N GLY A 454 -2.49 19.00 -4.92
CA GLY A 454 -3.19 20.23 -5.32
C GLY A 454 -4.63 20.18 -4.83
N GLN A 455 -5.45 21.20 -5.15
CA GLN A 455 -6.89 20.94 -5.22
C GLN A 455 -7.05 19.74 -6.15
N THR A 456 -7.47 18.59 -5.61
CA THR A 456 -7.96 17.50 -6.46
C THR A 456 -8.94 18.16 -7.41
N GLU A 457 -8.76 17.98 -8.72
CA GLU A 457 -9.89 18.28 -9.59
C GLU A 457 -11.07 17.53 -8.98
N THR A 458 -12.06 18.29 -8.54
CA THR A 458 -13.29 17.71 -8.00
C THR A 458 -13.93 16.84 -9.07
N THR A 459 -13.59 17.08 -10.34
CA THR A 459 -14.07 16.35 -11.49
C THR A 459 -13.20 15.18 -11.92
N PHE A 460 -13.85 14.10 -12.34
CA PHE A 460 -13.25 12.95 -13.01
C PHE A 460 -14.23 12.43 -14.06
N ARG A 461 -13.78 11.63 -15.03
CA ARG A 461 -14.62 11.01 -16.06
C ARG A 461 -14.79 9.53 -15.75
N PHE A 462 -16.02 9.05 -15.82
CA PHE A 462 -16.29 7.63 -15.63
C PHE A 462 -17.18 7.07 -16.75
N GLY A 463 -16.90 5.83 -17.13
CA GLY A 463 -17.73 5.04 -18.04
C GLY A 463 -18.56 4.01 -17.30
N ILE A 464 -19.67 3.59 -17.88
CA ILE A 464 -20.50 2.48 -17.37
C ILE A 464 -20.85 1.51 -18.51
N PRO A 465 -21.21 0.24 -18.22
CA PRO A 465 -21.74 -0.65 -19.23
C PRO A 465 -23.03 -0.09 -19.85
N PRO A 466 -23.30 -0.36 -21.14
CA PRO A 466 -24.52 0.10 -21.80
C PRO A 466 -25.76 -0.59 -21.21
N HIS A 467 -26.93 0.05 -21.39
CA HIS A 467 -28.16 -0.34 -20.72
C HIS A 467 -28.64 -1.76 -21.07
N ASP A 468 -28.37 -2.24 -22.28
CA ASP A 468 -28.67 -3.62 -22.69
C ASP A 468 -27.86 -4.65 -21.91
N VAL A 469 -26.58 -4.37 -21.66
CA VAL A 469 -25.70 -5.20 -20.84
C VAL A 469 -26.14 -5.18 -19.37
N LEU A 470 -26.53 -4.01 -18.84
CA LEU A 470 -27.09 -3.89 -17.48
C LEU A 470 -28.44 -4.61 -17.32
N GLY A 471 -29.10 -4.98 -18.42
CA GLY A 471 -30.37 -5.71 -18.41
C GLY A 471 -30.31 -7.09 -17.75
N ILE A 472 -29.11 -7.69 -17.63
CA ILE A 472 -28.92 -8.94 -16.88
C ILE A 472 -29.03 -8.76 -15.36
N CYS A 473 -28.89 -7.53 -14.87
CA CYS A 473 -28.99 -7.25 -13.45
C CYS A 473 -30.44 -7.35 -12.97
N SER A 474 -30.60 -7.90 -11.76
CA SER A 474 -31.88 -7.87 -11.06
C SER A 474 -32.40 -6.44 -10.91
N GLU A 475 -33.71 -6.28 -10.74
CA GLU A 475 -34.34 -4.97 -10.55
C GLU A 475 -33.71 -4.12 -9.42
N PRO A 476 -33.51 -4.64 -8.18
CA PRO A 476 -32.86 -3.86 -7.12
C PRO A 476 -31.43 -3.44 -7.50
N TYR A 477 -30.68 -4.28 -8.21
CA TYR A 477 -29.32 -3.94 -8.67
C TYR A 477 -29.33 -2.83 -9.72
N ARG A 478 -30.27 -2.85 -10.69
CA ARG A 478 -30.38 -1.78 -11.68
C ARG A 478 -30.74 -0.44 -11.02
N ARG A 479 -31.62 -0.48 -10.02
CA ARG A 479 -32.01 0.71 -9.23
C ARG A 479 -30.83 1.27 -8.44
N LEU A 480 -30.18 0.46 -7.60
CA LEU A 480 -29.04 0.89 -6.78
C LEU A 480 -27.81 1.29 -7.62
N PHE A 481 -27.64 0.69 -8.81
CA PHE A 481 -26.61 1.13 -9.74
C PHE A 481 -26.93 2.51 -10.35
N ALA A 482 -28.19 2.78 -10.67
CA ALA A 482 -28.60 4.11 -11.11
C ALA A 482 -28.37 5.18 -10.03
N GLU A 483 -28.69 4.85 -8.77
CA GLU A 483 -28.39 5.68 -7.60
C GLU A 483 -26.87 5.90 -7.45
N THR A 484 -26.04 4.86 -7.62
CA THR A 484 -24.57 4.97 -7.66
C THR A 484 -24.10 5.94 -8.73
N VAL A 485 -24.65 5.87 -9.96
CA VAL A 485 -24.27 6.78 -11.05
C VAL A 485 -24.56 8.23 -10.66
N THR A 486 -25.72 8.49 -10.03
CA THR A 486 -26.04 9.82 -9.49
C THR A 486 -25.05 10.24 -8.40
N GLN A 487 -24.69 9.34 -7.49
CA GLN A 487 -23.73 9.65 -6.43
C GLN A 487 -22.34 9.98 -6.98
N LEU A 488 -21.87 9.26 -7.98
CA LEU A 488 -20.62 9.55 -8.68
C LEU A 488 -20.65 10.95 -9.32
N GLN A 489 -21.78 11.34 -9.91
CA GLN A 489 -21.96 12.68 -10.47
C GLN A 489 -21.95 13.76 -9.39
N ASN A 490 -22.56 13.51 -8.23
CA ASN A 490 -22.57 14.44 -7.09
C ASN A 490 -21.16 14.72 -6.57
N ILE A 491 -20.29 13.70 -6.53
CA ILE A 491 -18.89 13.86 -6.13
C ILE A 491 -17.97 14.33 -7.28
N GLY A 492 -18.55 14.85 -8.37
CA GLY A 492 -17.86 15.49 -9.50
C GLY A 492 -17.60 14.61 -10.73
N GLY A 493 -18.11 13.38 -10.74
CA GLY A 493 -18.00 12.48 -11.87
C GLY A 493 -18.75 12.97 -13.12
N ARG A 494 -18.12 12.86 -14.29
CA ARG A 494 -18.71 13.11 -15.60
C ARG A 494 -18.89 11.79 -16.33
N LEU A 495 -20.15 11.39 -16.49
CA LEU A 495 -20.49 10.17 -17.21
C LEU A 495 -20.13 10.31 -18.70
N GLN A 496 -19.38 9.35 -19.21
CA GLN A 496 -18.92 9.29 -20.60
C GLN A 496 -19.31 7.95 -21.22
N HIS A 497 -19.79 7.99 -22.46
CA HIS A 497 -20.08 6.78 -23.20
C HIS A 497 -18.79 6.03 -23.56
N ILE A 498 -18.76 4.72 -23.34
CA ILE A 498 -17.62 3.85 -23.65
C ILE A 498 -17.99 2.77 -24.66
N ASN A 499 -17.02 2.34 -25.46
CA ASN A 499 -17.18 1.17 -26.32
C ASN A 499 -17.03 -0.12 -25.48
N TRP A 500 -18.15 -0.77 -25.16
CA TRP A 500 -18.16 -1.98 -24.32
C TRP A 500 -17.74 -3.26 -25.05
N LYS A 501 -17.80 -3.27 -26.39
CA LYS A 501 -17.58 -4.49 -27.19
C LYS A 501 -16.24 -5.20 -26.92
N PRO A 502 -15.11 -4.51 -26.70
CA PRO A 502 -13.85 -5.18 -26.33
C PRO A 502 -13.91 -5.88 -24.96
N PHE A 503 -14.65 -5.34 -23.99
CA PHE A 503 -14.83 -5.95 -22.66
C PHE A 503 -15.62 -7.26 -22.75
N ASP A 504 -16.76 -7.24 -23.45
CA ASP A 504 -17.57 -8.44 -23.69
C ASP A 504 -16.76 -9.52 -24.43
N LYS A 505 -16.07 -9.15 -25.51
CA LYS A 505 -15.25 -10.10 -26.27
C LYS A 505 -14.10 -10.68 -25.46
N ALA A 506 -13.45 -9.87 -24.63
CA ALA A 506 -12.39 -10.34 -23.74
C ALA A 506 -12.92 -11.29 -22.66
N GLY A 507 -14.09 -10.99 -22.07
CA GLY A 507 -14.71 -11.86 -21.07
C GLY A 507 -15.01 -13.27 -21.59
N ARG A 508 -15.39 -13.40 -22.87
CA ARG A 508 -15.63 -14.69 -23.52
C ARG A 508 -14.37 -15.53 -23.71
N LEU A 509 -13.20 -14.91 -23.86
CA LEU A 509 -11.92 -15.65 -24.01
C LEU A 509 -11.62 -16.53 -22.78
N LEU A 510 -12.17 -16.18 -21.60
CA LEU A 510 -11.90 -16.89 -20.35
C LEU A 510 -12.48 -18.30 -20.33
N TYR A 511 -13.76 -18.48 -20.66
CA TYR A 511 -14.45 -19.78 -20.56
C TYR A 511 -14.91 -20.34 -21.92
N ASP A 512 -15.26 -19.49 -22.89
CA ASP A 512 -15.63 -19.92 -24.24
C ASP A 512 -14.38 -20.13 -25.11
N GLY A 513 -13.31 -19.36 -24.81
CA GLY A 513 -12.01 -19.47 -25.44
C GLY A 513 -11.09 -20.50 -24.79
N THR A 514 -9.79 -20.26 -24.97
CA THR A 514 -8.71 -21.19 -24.60
C THR A 514 -8.11 -20.94 -23.22
N PHE A 515 -8.37 -19.81 -22.56
CA PHE A 515 -7.69 -19.47 -21.30
C PHE A 515 -8.10 -20.36 -20.11
N VAL A 516 -9.29 -20.98 -20.17
CA VAL A 516 -9.67 -22.03 -19.22
C VAL A 516 -8.68 -23.21 -19.22
N LEU A 517 -7.93 -23.43 -20.32
CA LEU A 517 -6.89 -24.46 -20.39
C LEU A 517 -5.71 -24.18 -19.46
N GLU A 518 -5.47 -22.94 -19.01
CA GLU A 518 -4.42 -22.68 -18.03
C GLU A 518 -4.69 -23.39 -16.69
N ARG A 519 -5.96 -23.55 -16.33
CA ARG A 519 -6.35 -24.35 -15.15
C ARG A 519 -6.00 -25.82 -15.33
N VAL A 520 -6.27 -26.35 -16.52
CA VAL A 520 -5.97 -27.74 -16.87
C VAL A 520 -4.45 -27.95 -16.94
N ALA A 521 -3.71 -26.98 -17.49
CA ALA A 521 -2.25 -26.94 -17.55
C ALA A 521 -1.56 -26.89 -16.17
N SER A 522 -2.27 -26.38 -15.15
CA SER A 522 -1.78 -26.29 -13.76
C SER A 522 -1.91 -27.62 -12.99
N ILE A 523 -2.57 -28.62 -13.56
CA ILE A 523 -2.70 -29.96 -12.98
C ILE A 523 -1.50 -30.81 -13.42
N PRO A 524 -0.91 -31.64 -12.53
CA PRO A 524 0.15 -32.56 -12.91
C PRO A 524 -0.26 -33.48 -14.08
N ASP A 525 0.70 -33.86 -14.92
CA ASP A 525 0.55 -34.91 -15.94
C ASP A 525 -0.68 -34.85 -16.87
N LEU A 526 -0.76 -33.79 -17.68
CA LEU A 526 -1.63 -33.75 -18.86
C LEU A 526 -1.16 -34.75 -19.94
N PRO A 527 -2.08 -35.20 -20.83
CA PRO A 527 -1.75 -36.18 -21.88
C PRO A 527 -0.49 -35.75 -22.65
N GLY A 528 0.55 -36.59 -22.60
CA GLY A 528 1.84 -36.35 -23.28
C GLY A 528 3.05 -36.03 -22.40
N SER A 529 2.92 -36.01 -21.07
CA SER A 529 4.03 -35.67 -20.14
C SER A 529 4.66 -36.82 -19.34
N GLY A 530 4.24 -38.08 -19.53
CA GLY A 530 5.03 -39.22 -19.02
C GLY A 530 4.29 -40.55 -18.92
N GLY A 531 4.57 -41.47 -19.85
CA GLY A 531 4.12 -42.86 -19.84
C GLY A 531 3.24 -43.18 -21.05
N ILE A 532 3.78 -43.99 -21.97
CA ILE A 532 3.06 -44.44 -23.17
C ILE A 532 1.88 -45.39 -22.82
N ASP A 533 1.71 -45.80 -21.55
CA ASP A 533 0.73 -46.83 -21.14
C ASP A 533 0.06 -46.60 -19.75
N GLY A 534 -0.43 -45.40 -19.41
CA GLY A 534 -1.16 -45.17 -18.14
C GLY A 534 -2.12 -43.97 -18.12
N PRO A 535 -3.11 -43.94 -17.19
CA PRO A 535 -4.05 -42.83 -17.06
C PRO A 535 -3.36 -41.57 -16.53
N THR A 536 -3.75 -40.41 -17.06
CA THR A 536 -3.31 -39.07 -16.60
C THR A 536 -3.72 -38.81 -15.15
N TRP A 537 -3.09 -37.82 -14.51
CA TRP A 537 -3.48 -37.42 -13.15
C TRP A 537 -4.97 -37.07 -13.09
N PHE A 538 -5.47 -36.31 -14.07
CA PHE A 538 -6.87 -35.92 -14.13
C PHE A 538 -7.79 -37.14 -14.22
N GLU A 539 -7.46 -38.14 -15.03
CA GLU A 539 -8.25 -39.38 -15.12
C GLU A 539 -8.25 -40.16 -13.80
N LYS A 540 -7.11 -40.23 -13.12
CA LYS A 540 -6.97 -40.91 -11.83
C LYS A 540 -7.75 -40.23 -10.70
N HIS A 541 -7.73 -38.90 -10.65
CA HIS A 541 -8.29 -38.10 -9.56
C HIS A 541 -9.61 -37.41 -9.91
N LYS A 542 -10.23 -37.78 -11.04
CA LYS A 542 -11.50 -37.20 -11.51
C LYS A 542 -12.62 -37.27 -10.48
N ALA A 543 -12.67 -38.35 -9.69
CA ALA A 543 -13.65 -38.57 -8.63
C ALA A 543 -13.39 -37.74 -7.36
N ASP A 544 -12.16 -37.25 -7.16
CA ASP A 544 -11.77 -36.40 -6.04
C ASP A 544 -12.08 -34.92 -6.31
N LEU A 545 -12.35 -34.56 -7.57
CA LEU A 545 -12.75 -33.23 -7.96
C LEU A 545 -14.25 -33.02 -7.71
N HIS A 546 -14.63 -31.79 -7.36
CA HIS A 546 -16.02 -31.39 -7.29
C HIS A 546 -16.72 -31.70 -8.63
N PRO A 547 -17.94 -32.29 -8.64
CA PRO A 547 -18.59 -32.77 -9.87
C PRO A 547 -18.63 -31.74 -11.01
N VAL A 548 -18.94 -30.48 -10.68
CA VAL A 548 -18.99 -29.37 -11.64
C VAL A 548 -17.61 -29.04 -12.23
N ILE A 549 -16.53 -29.16 -11.44
CA ILE A 549 -15.16 -28.91 -11.92
C ILE A 549 -14.71 -30.08 -12.81
N SER A 550 -15.02 -31.31 -12.40
CA SER A 550 -14.78 -32.52 -13.18
C SER A 550 -15.50 -32.48 -14.54
N GLU A 551 -16.75 -32.04 -14.56
CA GLU A 551 -17.54 -31.82 -15.78
C GLU A 551 -16.91 -30.72 -16.65
N LEU A 552 -16.58 -29.57 -16.07
CA LEU A 552 -15.94 -28.45 -16.76
C LEU A 552 -14.63 -28.88 -17.44
N PHE A 553 -13.73 -29.52 -16.71
CA PHE A 553 -12.44 -29.95 -17.25
C PHE A 553 -12.61 -31.04 -18.31
N THR A 554 -13.54 -31.98 -18.12
CA THR A 554 -13.88 -32.96 -19.15
C THR A 554 -14.38 -32.27 -20.43
N ALA A 555 -15.29 -31.31 -20.30
CA ALA A 555 -15.82 -30.55 -21.43
C ALA A 555 -14.72 -29.76 -22.15
N VAL A 556 -13.83 -29.10 -21.41
CA VAL A 556 -12.70 -28.33 -21.94
C VAL A 556 -11.71 -29.22 -22.68
N ILE A 557 -11.31 -30.36 -22.11
CA ILE A 557 -10.40 -31.32 -22.76
C ILE A 557 -11.03 -31.87 -24.06
N ASN A 558 -12.33 -32.16 -24.03
CA ASN A 558 -13.07 -32.68 -25.19
C ASN A 558 -13.21 -31.66 -26.34
N ARG A 559 -12.98 -30.36 -26.11
CA ARG A 559 -12.93 -29.36 -27.19
C ARG A 559 -11.79 -29.62 -28.18
N LYS A 560 -10.75 -30.36 -27.79
CA LYS A 560 -9.57 -30.68 -28.62
C LYS A 560 -8.94 -29.43 -29.26
N VAL A 561 -8.84 -28.37 -28.47
CA VAL A 561 -8.24 -27.09 -28.85
C VAL A 561 -6.81 -27.31 -29.33
N THR A 562 -6.41 -26.62 -30.41
CA THR A 562 -5.05 -26.69 -30.93
C THR A 562 -4.19 -25.53 -30.41
N ALA A 563 -2.85 -25.66 -30.51
CA ALA A 563 -1.95 -24.54 -30.23
C ALA A 563 -2.25 -23.31 -31.10
N VAL A 564 -2.73 -23.51 -32.33
CA VAL A 564 -3.13 -22.40 -33.22
C VAL A 564 -4.31 -21.62 -32.64
N ASP A 565 -5.26 -22.30 -32.01
CA ASP A 565 -6.41 -21.64 -31.37
C ASP A 565 -5.96 -20.83 -30.14
N VAL A 566 -5.02 -21.36 -29.35
CA VAL A 566 -4.39 -20.60 -28.25
C VAL A 566 -3.73 -19.33 -28.77
N PHE A 567 -2.93 -19.40 -29.83
CA PHE A 567 -2.31 -18.21 -30.41
C PHE A 567 -3.32 -17.22 -31.01
N ARG A 568 -4.44 -17.69 -31.56
CA ARG A 568 -5.53 -16.82 -32.04
C ARG A 568 -6.17 -16.04 -30.90
N ASP A 569 -6.42 -16.71 -29.77
CA ASP A 569 -6.99 -16.07 -28.58
C ASP A 569 -6.01 -15.09 -27.92
N LEU A 570 -4.72 -15.41 -27.86
CA LEU A 570 -3.68 -14.47 -27.41
C LEU A 570 -3.60 -13.23 -28.30
N GLN A 571 -3.70 -13.41 -29.62
CA GLN A 571 -3.77 -12.27 -30.57
C GLN A 571 -5.06 -11.46 -30.39
N ALA A 572 -6.19 -12.11 -30.12
CA ALA A 572 -7.45 -11.45 -29.83
C ALA A 572 -7.38 -10.65 -28.53
N GLN A 573 -6.86 -11.26 -27.45
CA GLN A 573 -6.58 -10.62 -26.17
C GLN A 573 -5.73 -9.37 -26.36
N ARG A 574 -4.61 -9.48 -27.09
CA ARG A 574 -3.72 -8.33 -27.36
C ARG A 574 -4.46 -7.20 -28.08
N ARG A 575 -5.30 -7.54 -29.07
CA ARG A 575 -6.12 -6.56 -29.80
C ARG A 575 -7.13 -5.87 -28.87
N TYR A 576 -7.88 -6.63 -28.07
CA TYR A 576 -8.90 -6.07 -27.17
C TYR A 576 -8.27 -5.22 -26.07
N THR A 577 -7.13 -5.67 -25.52
CA THR A 577 -6.32 -4.90 -24.57
C THR A 577 -5.91 -3.56 -25.17
N ALA A 578 -5.37 -3.56 -26.40
CA ALA A 578 -4.97 -2.33 -27.06
C ALA A 578 -6.16 -1.38 -27.29
N LEU A 579 -7.33 -1.89 -27.71
CA LEU A 579 -8.54 -1.07 -27.88
C LEU A 579 -8.99 -0.44 -26.56
N VAL A 580 -9.05 -1.21 -25.48
CA VAL A 580 -9.47 -0.70 -24.17
C VAL A 580 -8.49 0.34 -23.64
N HIS A 581 -7.18 0.06 -23.67
CA HIS A 581 -6.19 0.98 -23.14
C HIS A 581 -6.03 2.25 -24.00
N ASN A 582 -6.11 2.14 -25.32
CA ASN A 582 -5.86 3.27 -26.22
C ASN A 582 -7.10 4.11 -26.55
N GLU A 583 -8.31 3.54 -26.46
CA GLU A 583 -9.56 4.24 -26.77
C GLU A 583 -10.32 4.62 -25.49
N VAL A 584 -10.60 3.62 -24.65
CA VAL A 584 -11.45 3.79 -23.45
C VAL A 584 -10.69 4.54 -22.36
N PHE A 585 -9.47 4.12 -22.02
CA PHE A 585 -8.60 4.83 -21.06
C PHE A 585 -7.67 5.86 -21.74
N SER A 586 -8.09 6.39 -22.89
CA SER A 586 -7.31 7.38 -23.63
C SER A 586 -7.19 8.70 -22.85
N GLN A 587 -6.09 9.41 -23.06
CA GLN A 587 -5.89 10.75 -22.46
C GLN A 587 -6.65 11.86 -23.18
N GLY A 588 -7.26 11.55 -24.34
CA GLY A 588 -8.08 12.50 -25.09
C GLY A 588 -9.43 12.76 -24.40
N ALA A 589 -10.15 13.76 -24.89
CA ALA A 589 -11.45 14.18 -24.33
C ALA A 589 -12.51 13.06 -24.28
N SER A 590 -12.40 12.04 -25.15
CA SER A 590 -13.32 10.90 -25.24
C SER A 590 -13.01 9.76 -24.28
N GLY A 591 -11.85 9.76 -23.62
CA GLY A 591 -11.47 8.71 -22.67
C GLY A 591 -12.11 8.89 -21.29
N VAL A 592 -11.99 7.85 -20.47
CA VAL A 592 -12.43 7.83 -19.08
C VAL A 592 -11.27 7.53 -18.16
N ASP A 593 -11.38 8.01 -16.92
CA ASP A 593 -10.36 7.79 -15.89
C ASP A 593 -10.64 6.46 -15.17
N VAL A 594 -11.92 6.08 -15.07
CA VAL A 594 -12.38 4.82 -14.48
C VAL A 594 -13.61 4.27 -15.20
N VAL A 595 -13.79 2.96 -15.21
CA VAL A 595 -15.06 2.32 -15.58
C VAL A 595 -15.72 1.81 -14.31
N VAL A 596 -16.99 2.17 -14.07
CA VAL A 596 -17.76 1.73 -12.91
C VAL A 596 -18.89 0.82 -13.36
N LEU A 597 -19.07 -0.30 -12.68
CA LEU A 597 -20.05 -1.34 -13.03
C LEU A 597 -20.50 -2.11 -11.78
N PRO A 598 -21.66 -2.79 -11.80
CA PRO A 598 -22.03 -3.69 -10.72
C PRO A 598 -20.97 -4.79 -10.52
N THR A 599 -20.65 -5.13 -9.27
CA THR A 599 -19.69 -6.21 -8.99
C THR A 599 -20.23 -7.57 -9.44
N ALA A 600 -21.54 -7.78 -9.31
CA ALA A 600 -22.29 -8.95 -9.76
C ALA A 600 -23.67 -8.48 -10.28
N PRO A 601 -24.41 -9.29 -11.04
CA PRO A 601 -25.74 -8.91 -11.54
C PRO A 601 -26.89 -9.17 -10.54
N THR A 602 -26.70 -10.07 -9.58
CA THR A 602 -27.71 -10.47 -8.60
C THR A 602 -27.08 -11.24 -7.45
N HIS A 603 -27.88 -11.51 -6.41
CA HIS A 603 -27.58 -12.54 -5.40
C HIS A 603 -28.32 -13.83 -5.75
N TRP A 604 -27.63 -14.96 -5.61
CA TRP A 604 -28.23 -16.28 -5.73
C TRP A 604 -28.38 -16.93 -4.36
N THR A 605 -29.50 -17.62 -4.15
CA THR A 605 -29.63 -18.53 -3.02
C THR A 605 -28.71 -19.73 -3.18
N VAL A 606 -28.35 -20.37 -2.07
CA VAL A 606 -27.59 -21.62 -2.08
C VAL A 606 -28.30 -22.69 -2.89
N ASP A 607 -29.63 -22.78 -2.78
CA ASP A 607 -30.41 -23.82 -3.45
C ASP A 607 -30.53 -23.57 -4.96
N GLU A 608 -30.69 -22.32 -5.40
CA GLU A 608 -30.64 -21.98 -6.84
C GLU A 608 -29.29 -22.34 -7.48
N VAL A 609 -28.18 -22.16 -6.75
CA VAL A 609 -26.85 -22.56 -7.24
C VAL A 609 -26.70 -24.08 -7.26
N LYS A 610 -27.31 -24.83 -6.34
CA LYS A 610 -27.32 -26.29 -6.40
C LYS A 610 -28.14 -26.82 -7.58
N GLU A 611 -29.25 -26.16 -7.90
CA GLU A 611 -30.13 -26.52 -9.02
C GLU A 611 -29.46 -26.28 -10.38
N ASP A 612 -28.77 -25.14 -10.55
CA ASP A 612 -28.08 -24.81 -11.80
C ASP A 612 -26.67 -24.22 -11.56
N PRO A 613 -25.70 -25.07 -11.17
CA PRO A 613 -24.39 -24.61 -10.69
C PRO A 613 -23.49 -24.01 -11.77
N ILE A 614 -23.76 -24.26 -13.05
CA ILE A 614 -22.94 -23.78 -14.17
C ILE A 614 -23.46 -22.43 -14.65
N VAL A 615 -24.75 -22.32 -14.97
CA VAL A 615 -25.33 -21.09 -15.54
C VAL A 615 -25.32 -19.98 -14.49
N LYS A 616 -25.75 -20.26 -13.25
CA LYS A 616 -25.78 -19.26 -12.17
C LYS A 616 -24.40 -18.71 -11.86
N ASN A 617 -23.38 -19.58 -11.85
CA ASN A 617 -21.98 -19.17 -11.69
C ASN A 617 -21.50 -18.30 -12.86
N SER A 618 -21.80 -18.68 -14.10
CA SER A 618 -21.38 -17.93 -15.28
C SER A 618 -22.00 -16.52 -15.30
N ALA A 619 -23.26 -16.39 -14.87
CA ALA A 619 -23.94 -15.09 -14.77
C ALA A 619 -23.21 -14.13 -13.82
N LEU A 620 -22.69 -14.61 -12.68
CA LEU A 620 -21.94 -13.77 -11.74
C LEU A 620 -20.66 -13.16 -12.35
N GLY A 621 -20.11 -13.79 -13.39
CA GLY A 621 -18.85 -13.40 -14.01
C GLY A 621 -18.94 -12.36 -15.13
N VAL A 622 -20.16 -11.98 -15.54
CA VAL A 622 -20.40 -11.13 -16.72
C VAL A 622 -19.64 -9.80 -16.67
N PHE A 623 -19.50 -9.23 -15.48
CA PHE A 623 -18.78 -7.97 -15.26
C PHE A 623 -17.30 -8.15 -14.89
N THR A 624 -16.87 -9.35 -14.48
CA THR A 624 -15.52 -9.55 -13.90
C THR A 624 -14.58 -10.31 -14.81
N HIS A 625 -15.07 -11.17 -15.70
CA HIS A 625 -14.24 -12.05 -16.55
C HIS A 625 -13.24 -11.30 -17.44
N CYS A 626 -13.55 -10.06 -17.84
CA CYS A 626 -12.72 -9.30 -18.76
C CYS A 626 -11.50 -8.63 -18.10
N ALA A 627 -11.52 -8.37 -16.79
CA ALA A 627 -10.55 -7.49 -16.13
C ALA A 627 -9.10 -7.97 -16.30
N ASN A 628 -8.79 -9.20 -15.84
CA ASN A 628 -7.46 -9.77 -15.96
C ASN A 628 -7.07 -10.04 -17.42
N VAL A 629 -8.04 -10.46 -18.25
CA VAL A 629 -7.82 -10.69 -19.70
C VAL A 629 -7.32 -9.42 -20.39
N LEU A 630 -7.85 -8.26 -19.99
CA LEU A 630 -7.52 -6.95 -20.54
C LEU A 630 -6.39 -6.22 -19.79
N ASP A 631 -5.77 -6.88 -18.80
CA ASP A 631 -4.73 -6.30 -17.96
C ASP A 631 -5.18 -4.97 -17.30
N LEU A 632 -6.29 -5.05 -16.57
CA LEU A 632 -6.90 -3.95 -15.81
C LEU A 632 -6.69 -4.15 -14.31
N CYS A 633 -6.72 -3.06 -13.54
CA CYS A 633 -6.82 -3.10 -12.09
C CYS A 633 -8.28 -2.88 -11.67
N ALA A 634 -8.67 -3.37 -10.49
CA ALA A 634 -10.03 -3.17 -9.99
C ALA A 634 -10.13 -3.21 -8.46
N ILE A 635 -11.09 -2.48 -7.92
CA ILE A 635 -11.57 -2.61 -6.53
C ILE A 635 -13.09 -2.69 -6.51
N SER A 636 -13.64 -3.58 -5.68
CA SER A 636 -15.09 -3.65 -5.42
C SER A 636 -15.41 -3.03 -4.06
N CYS A 637 -16.41 -2.16 -4.02
CA CYS A 637 -16.85 -1.43 -2.84
C CYS A 637 -18.35 -1.63 -2.60
N PRO A 638 -18.81 -1.66 -1.34
CA PRO A 638 -20.24 -1.54 -1.04
C PRO A 638 -20.83 -0.25 -1.61
N ALA A 639 -22.07 -0.31 -2.06
CA ALA A 639 -22.78 0.82 -2.69
C ALA A 639 -24.27 0.88 -2.30
N GLY A 640 -24.62 0.25 -1.16
CA GLY A 640 -25.97 0.27 -0.61
C GLY A 640 -26.47 -1.12 -0.22
N GLU A 641 -27.74 -1.16 0.18
CA GLU A 641 -28.43 -2.35 0.63
C GLU A 641 -29.86 -2.36 0.10
N PHE A 642 -30.49 -3.53 0.05
CA PHE A 642 -31.90 -3.66 -0.32
C PHE A 642 -32.56 -4.81 0.43
N ALA A 643 -33.90 -4.81 0.46
CA ALA A 643 -34.63 -5.83 1.17
C ALA A 643 -34.59 -7.14 0.37
N ALA A 644 -34.17 -8.24 0.99
CA ALA A 644 -34.05 -9.54 0.31
C ALA A 644 -35.39 -10.03 -0.31
N LYS A 645 -36.53 -9.55 0.21
CA LYS A 645 -37.87 -9.79 -0.35
C LYS A 645 -38.03 -9.34 -1.81
N GLU A 646 -37.24 -8.35 -2.25
CA GLU A 646 -37.19 -7.91 -3.65
C GLU A 646 -36.62 -9.01 -4.57
N LEU A 647 -35.94 -10.02 -4.01
CA LEU A 647 -35.51 -11.26 -4.66
C LEU A 647 -36.23 -12.51 -4.12
N GLY A 648 -37.35 -12.34 -3.40
CA GLY A 648 -38.12 -13.45 -2.82
C GLY A 648 -37.57 -14.03 -1.50
N GLY A 649 -36.56 -13.40 -0.89
CA GLY A 649 -35.97 -13.83 0.39
C GLY A 649 -36.43 -13.04 1.61
N GLN A 650 -35.72 -13.22 2.73
CA GLN A 650 -35.94 -12.48 4.00
C GLN A 650 -34.66 -11.77 4.44
N GLY A 651 -34.78 -10.67 5.18
CA GLY A 651 -33.64 -9.88 5.65
C GLY A 651 -33.19 -8.79 4.67
N VAL A 652 -31.92 -8.39 4.78
CA VAL A 652 -31.29 -7.33 3.98
C VAL A 652 -30.08 -7.92 3.25
N LEU A 653 -29.86 -7.48 2.01
CA LEU A 653 -28.72 -7.90 1.19
C LEU A 653 -27.92 -6.69 0.74
N PRO A 654 -26.57 -6.81 0.68
CA PRO A 654 -25.72 -5.71 0.22
C PRO A 654 -25.75 -5.61 -1.31
N PHE A 655 -25.45 -4.43 -1.80
CA PHE A 655 -25.13 -4.16 -3.20
C PHE A 655 -23.73 -3.59 -3.30
N GLY A 656 -23.01 -3.94 -4.36
CA GLY A 656 -21.62 -3.52 -4.56
C GLY A 656 -21.35 -3.14 -6.00
N VAL A 657 -20.42 -2.19 -6.16
CA VAL A 657 -19.92 -1.73 -7.44
C VAL A 657 -18.41 -1.90 -7.50
N MET A 658 -17.92 -2.10 -8.71
CA MET A 658 -16.52 -2.26 -9.01
C MET A 658 -16.03 -1.04 -9.77
N PHE A 659 -14.88 -0.52 -9.37
CA PHE A 659 -14.13 0.50 -10.09
C PHE A 659 -13.00 -0.20 -10.82
N MET A 660 -13.02 -0.16 -12.16
CA MET A 660 -11.99 -0.72 -13.02
C MET A 660 -11.14 0.39 -13.63
N GLY A 661 -9.83 0.28 -13.45
CA GLY A 661 -8.84 1.18 -14.05
C GLY A 661 -7.91 0.46 -15.02
N ARG A 662 -7.14 1.25 -15.76
CA ARG A 662 -6.07 0.73 -16.60
C ARG A 662 -4.98 0.03 -15.76
N ARG A 663 -4.15 -0.78 -16.42
CA ARG A 663 -2.89 -1.32 -15.84
C ARG A 663 -2.12 -0.22 -15.09
N GLY A 664 -1.77 -0.50 -13.83
CA GLY A 664 -1.00 0.40 -12.96
C GLY A 664 -1.78 1.59 -12.40
N GLY A 665 -3.08 1.69 -12.70
CA GLY A 665 -3.96 2.75 -12.21
C GLY A 665 -4.57 2.48 -10.82
N ASP A 666 -4.00 1.54 -10.07
CA ASP A 666 -4.53 1.06 -8.79
C ASP A 666 -4.64 2.21 -7.78
N SER A 667 -3.66 3.12 -7.74
CA SER A 667 -3.68 4.26 -6.82
C SER A 667 -4.85 5.20 -7.10
N GLU A 668 -5.07 5.54 -8.37
CA GLU A 668 -6.16 6.42 -8.82
C GLU A 668 -7.53 5.78 -8.59
N VAL A 669 -7.65 4.48 -8.89
CA VAL A 669 -8.87 3.71 -8.61
C VAL A 669 -9.16 3.67 -7.12
N LEU A 670 -8.14 3.46 -6.26
CA LEU A 670 -8.28 3.50 -4.81
C LEU A 670 -8.66 4.89 -4.29
N ASP A 671 -8.16 5.97 -4.91
CA ASP A 671 -8.51 7.35 -4.53
C ASP A 671 -9.98 7.64 -4.84
N LEU A 672 -10.45 7.29 -6.04
CA LEU A 672 -11.85 7.46 -6.43
C LEU A 672 -12.79 6.58 -5.59
N ALA A 673 -12.40 5.34 -5.33
CA ALA A 673 -13.15 4.45 -4.44
C ALA A 673 -13.22 4.99 -3.01
N THR A 674 -12.14 5.60 -2.50
CA THR A 674 -12.15 6.24 -1.16
C THR A 674 -13.11 7.42 -1.13
N ARG A 675 -13.08 8.29 -2.17
CA ARG A 675 -14.03 9.41 -2.29
C ARG A 675 -15.48 8.94 -2.34
N PHE A 676 -15.75 7.86 -3.06
CA PHE A 676 -17.07 7.26 -3.12
C PHE A 676 -17.50 6.69 -1.76
N GLU A 677 -16.64 5.92 -1.09
CA GLU A 677 -16.91 5.39 0.27
C GLU A 677 -17.20 6.52 1.28
N ASP A 678 -16.38 7.58 1.27
CA ASP A 678 -16.53 8.71 2.20
C ASP A 678 -17.81 9.53 1.92
N SER A 679 -18.31 9.55 0.69
CA SER A 679 -19.55 10.25 0.34
C SER A 679 -20.80 9.70 1.04
N PHE A 680 -20.79 8.42 1.44
CA PHE A 680 -21.88 7.84 2.23
C PHE A 680 -21.83 8.23 3.71
N LYS A 681 -20.67 8.68 4.22
CA LYS A 681 -20.52 9.12 5.62
C LYS A 681 -21.07 10.52 5.82
N GLU A 682 -20.88 11.41 4.84
CA GLU A 682 -21.37 12.79 4.88
C GLU A 682 -22.91 12.87 4.87
N ASP A 683 -23.60 11.98 4.16
CA ASP A 683 -25.08 11.91 4.14
C ASP A 683 -25.70 11.47 5.48
N VAL A 684 -24.97 10.70 6.30
CA VAL A 684 -25.43 10.25 7.63
C VAL A 684 -25.34 11.37 8.67
N ASP A 685 -24.35 12.25 8.56
CA ASP A 685 -24.22 13.43 9.43
C ASP A 685 -25.16 14.57 9.01
N ALA A 686 -25.41 14.75 7.69
CA ALA A 686 -26.36 15.73 7.19
C ALA A 686 -27.83 15.40 7.51
N SER A 687 -28.17 14.12 7.65
CA SER A 687 -29.52 13.65 8.03
C SER A 687 -29.78 13.62 9.55
N ARG A 688 -28.75 13.93 10.37
CA ARG A 688 -28.83 14.09 11.83
C ARG A 688 -28.79 15.55 12.30
N GLY A 689 -28.70 16.51 11.36
CA GLY A 689 -28.65 17.95 11.60
C GLY A 689 -30.00 18.64 11.65
#